data_AF-A0A2D6J2Y5-F1
#
_entry.id   AF-A0A2D6J2Y5-F1
#
_cell.length_a   1.000
_cell.length_b   1.000
_cell.length_c   1.000
_cell.angle_alpha   90.00
_cell.angle_beta   90.00
_cell.angle_gamma   90.00
#
_symmetry.space_group_name_H-M   'P 1'
#
loop_
_entity.id
_entity.type
_entity.pdbx_description
1 polymer ?
#
loop_
_entity_poly.entity_id
_entity_poly.type
_entity_poly.pdbx_seq_one_letter_code
_entity_poly.pdbx_strand_id
1 'polypeptide(L)'
;MSKVKVAVVGYGVIGQRLADGATLQGDMELVGVVDAAPTLTVRALHERGMPYKLFCALPDKISDIERVGIPVSGTMDDILKEVDVVLDATPAGIGEKNKEMYIKYGQKAIFQGGEKNEVADVFFHGYANYEKGIGKNFLKLTSCNTTGFIRAVDCLDRAVGVEKVVVTIIRRVADPGDTHRGLVDMLKVDPIPSHQAVDLMLIMPHVKATGILVHTPVSHGHIITLVVTPKKEITKEKAIELFNEHPRIRVVRIANGFNSNTSLFQYARFLGKPRGDMYEIAVFEETIGLSGKDIVFAINIPQESVTIPETIDGVRACMEMQTERLEAVSLTNKYLGMRGENLMSKREYLTLDDFNYRGKTVLLRVDINSPINPNTKKITNENRIDQSLVTIKELVNKGAKLVIIAHQGDTLDYQNLISLREHAEQLSQKLGQEVQFIDDVAGPAAREKIKNLKEGEILLLDNLRFLTEEVSTFEDAVKLAPEEMVNTYLVSNIAPLVDYYVNDAFAAAHRNSPSMVAFQELLPTAAGVLYDREVTALAKVLDDPKRPCVFLLGGAKISDAFSMMGKVLAEGSADYVLTAGVTGQIMYIAPGKKLGSPSEKFITDRGLEKFVEPARDYLKNYPDKLLLPSDFGIDDGGKRYEVTTDDLPIEKQLIDIGSKTIEKYGKILREAGTIFVNGPVGIYEQEIGAYGTKELWKIIGEAEGYSVIGGGDTVASVARLGDLSKIDHICTGGGALIRFLSGKKLPLVEAMKKARERWQS
;
A
#
# COMPACT_ATOMS: atom_id res chain seq x y z
N MET A 1 8.92 19.80 -2.00
CA MET A 1 10.05 19.89 -2.95
C MET A 1 9.55 20.51 -4.24
N SER A 2 10.39 21.23 -4.98
CA SER A 2 10.07 21.67 -6.34
C SER A 2 9.90 20.44 -7.25
N LYS A 3 8.95 20.50 -8.18
CA LYS A 3 8.77 19.43 -9.18
C LYS A 3 9.96 19.40 -10.14
N VAL A 4 10.34 18.21 -10.60
CA VAL A 4 11.32 18.07 -11.69
C VAL A 4 10.68 18.50 -12.99
N LYS A 5 11.30 19.45 -13.68
CA LYS A 5 10.80 20.00 -14.94
C LYS A 5 11.31 19.18 -16.12
N VAL A 6 10.37 18.73 -16.95
CA VAL A 6 10.61 17.79 -18.03
C VAL A 6 10.24 18.41 -19.37
N ALA A 7 11.09 18.23 -20.39
CA ALA A 7 10.74 18.46 -21.79
C ALA A 7 10.65 17.14 -22.55
N VAL A 8 9.77 17.07 -23.54
CA VAL A 8 9.74 15.95 -24.50
C VAL A 8 10.17 16.47 -25.88
N VAL A 9 11.24 15.91 -26.44
CA VAL A 9 11.75 16.28 -27.76
C VAL A 9 11.38 15.19 -28.77
N GLY A 10 10.62 15.57 -29.80
CA GLY A 10 10.00 14.66 -30.76
C GLY A 10 8.59 14.24 -30.35
N TYR A 11 7.57 15.01 -30.74
CA TYR A 11 6.16 14.77 -30.38
C TYR A 11 5.45 13.75 -31.30
N GLY A 12 6.11 12.62 -31.56
CA GLY A 12 5.59 11.53 -32.40
C GLY A 12 4.70 10.52 -31.65
N VAL A 13 4.75 9.25 -32.07
CA VAL A 13 3.99 8.13 -31.48
C VAL A 13 4.39 7.90 -30.01
N ILE A 14 5.69 7.82 -29.73
CA ILE A 14 6.23 7.66 -28.36
C ILE A 14 6.18 8.98 -27.59
N GLY A 15 6.56 10.09 -28.23
CA GLY A 15 6.60 11.41 -27.59
C GLY A 15 5.29 11.85 -26.97
N GLN A 16 4.15 11.60 -27.64
CA GLN A 16 2.84 11.86 -27.06
C GLN A 16 2.61 11.14 -25.72
N ARG A 17 3.07 9.89 -25.62
CA ARG A 17 2.89 9.07 -24.41
C ARG A 17 3.86 9.45 -23.32
N LEU A 18 5.06 9.91 -23.68
CA LEU A 18 6.01 10.48 -22.73
C LEU A 18 5.48 11.79 -22.14
N ALA A 19 4.87 12.64 -22.97
CA ALA A 19 4.24 13.88 -22.51
C ALA A 19 3.07 13.59 -21.55
N ASP A 20 2.17 12.68 -21.93
CA ASP A 20 1.07 12.26 -21.06
C ASP A 20 1.62 11.61 -19.77
N GLY A 21 2.62 10.72 -19.87
CA GLY A 21 3.22 10.02 -18.75
C GLY A 21 3.93 10.93 -17.75
N ALA A 22 4.67 11.93 -18.23
CA ALA A 22 5.33 12.94 -17.39
C ALA A 22 4.30 13.87 -16.71
N THR A 23 3.24 14.26 -17.44
CA THR A 23 2.16 15.10 -16.90
C THR A 23 1.40 14.42 -15.76
N LEU A 24 1.25 13.10 -15.82
CA LEU A 24 0.58 12.31 -14.79
C LEU A 24 1.38 12.19 -13.48
N GLN A 25 2.69 12.47 -13.50
CA GLN A 25 3.51 12.38 -12.29
C GLN A 25 3.23 13.57 -11.36
N GLY A 26 2.87 13.28 -10.11
CA GLY A 26 2.58 14.34 -9.12
C GLY A 26 3.80 15.17 -8.73
N ASP A 27 5.00 14.64 -8.97
CA ASP A 27 6.30 15.21 -8.63
C ASP A 27 7.14 15.63 -9.85
N MET A 28 6.57 15.57 -11.06
CA MET A 28 7.17 16.12 -12.27
C MET A 28 6.24 17.18 -12.89
N GLU A 29 6.82 18.04 -13.71
CA GLU A 29 6.12 19.08 -14.47
C GLU A 29 6.58 19.01 -15.92
N LEU A 30 5.66 18.67 -16.84
CA LEU A 30 5.94 18.81 -18.27
C LEU A 30 5.89 20.30 -18.66
N VAL A 31 7.04 20.87 -18.99
CA VAL A 31 7.15 22.29 -19.41
C VAL A 31 6.62 22.48 -20.82
N GLY A 32 6.89 21.50 -21.71
CA GLY A 32 6.43 21.55 -23.09
C GLY A 32 6.96 20.40 -23.94
N VAL A 33 6.52 20.39 -25.19
CA VAL A 33 6.92 19.43 -26.22
C VAL A 33 7.61 20.15 -27.37
N VAL A 34 8.61 19.50 -27.98
CA VAL A 34 9.42 20.07 -29.07
C VAL A 34 9.21 19.25 -30.35
N ASP A 35 8.94 19.92 -31.47
CA ASP A 35 8.87 19.31 -32.80
C ASP A 35 9.39 20.27 -33.88
N ALA A 36 9.74 19.76 -35.07
CA ALA A 36 10.32 20.51 -36.17
C ALA A 36 9.31 20.88 -37.26
N ALA A 37 8.13 20.26 -37.29
CA ALA A 37 7.17 20.40 -38.38
C ALA A 37 5.71 20.27 -37.90
N PRO A 38 4.73 20.78 -38.67
CA PRO A 38 3.30 20.63 -38.36
C PRO A 38 2.80 19.21 -38.72
N THR A 39 3.37 18.21 -38.05
CA THR A 39 3.01 16.79 -38.14
C THR A 39 1.56 16.56 -37.73
N LEU A 40 0.99 15.39 -38.05
CA LEU A 40 -0.38 15.05 -37.64
C LEU A 40 -0.57 15.11 -36.12
N THR A 41 0.47 14.75 -35.36
CA THR A 41 0.44 14.79 -33.89
C THR A 41 0.46 16.22 -33.36
N VAL A 42 1.23 17.12 -33.97
CA VAL A 42 1.25 18.56 -33.66
C VAL A 42 -0.08 19.23 -34.03
N ARG A 43 -0.69 18.86 -35.17
CA ARG A 43 -2.04 19.32 -35.54
C ARG A 43 -3.08 18.85 -34.53
N ALA A 44 -3.03 17.58 -34.14
CA ALA A 44 -3.92 17.04 -33.12
C ALA A 44 -3.71 17.69 -31.73
N LEU A 45 -2.48 18.08 -31.38
CA LEU A 45 -2.20 18.87 -30.17
C LEU A 45 -2.96 20.19 -30.21
N HIS A 46 -2.93 20.89 -31.34
CA HIS A 46 -3.64 22.15 -31.54
C HIS A 46 -5.16 21.98 -31.49
N GLU A 47 -5.71 21.04 -32.24
CA GLU A 47 -7.16 20.78 -32.30
C GLU A 47 -7.74 20.31 -30.96
N ARG A 48 -6.92 19.71 -30.08
CA ARG A 48 -7.29 19.36 -28.71
C ARG A 48 -7.17 20.51 -27.71
N GLY A 49 -6.90 21.72 -28.19
CA GLY A 49 -6.83 22.93 -27.36
C GLY A 49 -5.45 23.22 -26.76
N MET A 50 -4.37 22.71 -27.37
CA MET A 50 -2.99 22.92 -26.91
C MET A 50 -2.77 22.57 -25.42
N PRO A 51 -3.05 21.33 -25.00
CA PRO A 51 -2.81 20.92 -23.61
C PRO A 51 -1.35 21.05 -23.17
N TYR A 52 -0.41 21.08 -24.13
CA TYR A 52 1.02 21.27 -23.92
C TYR A 52 1.53 22.44 -24.76
N LYS A 53 2.47 23.21 -24.21
CA LYS A 53 3.20 24.23 -24.97
C LYS A 53 4.05 23.55 -26.05
N LEU A 54 3.97 24.08 -27.28
CA LEU A 54 4.77 23.60 -28.41
C LEU A 54 5.98 24.52 -28.61
N PHE A 55 7.17 23.95 -28.65
CA PHE A 55 8.41 24.62 -29.00
C PHE A 55 8.94 24.09 -30.33
N CYS A 56 9.60 24.94 -31.10
CA CYS A 56 10.15 24.54 -32.39
C CYS A 56 11.61 24.08 -32.25
N ALA A 57 11.91 22.88 -32.77
CA ALA A 57 13.26 22.33 -32.78
C ALA A 57 14.24 23.15 -33.64
N LEU A 58 13.73 23.75 -34.73
CA LEU A 58 14.53 24.46 -35.73
C LEU A 58 13.95 25.88 -35.91
N PRO A 59 14.66 26.95 -35.53
CA PRO A 59 14.12 28.31 -35.58
C PRO A 59 13.60 28.73 -36.96
N ASP A 60 14.21 28.26 -38.05
CA ASP A 60 13.80 28.51 -39.43
C ASP A 60 12.49 27.82 -39.82
N LYS A 61 11.99 26.88 -39.01
CA LYS A 61 10.74 26.15 -39.21
C LYS A 61 9.54 26.72 -38.47
N ILE A 62 9.73 27.75 -37.64
CA ILE A 62 8.62 28.41 -36.92
C ILE A 62 7.55 28.89 -37.90
N SER A 63 7.95 29.57 -38.98
CA SER A 63 7.01 30.09 -39.98
C SER A 63 6.22 28.99 -40.69
N ASP A 64 6.79 27.79 -40.84
CA ASP A 64 6.08 26.65 -41.44
C ASP A 64 4.94 26.14 -40.55
N ILE A 65 5.12 26.18 -39.22
CA ILE A 65 4.15 25.78 -38.21
C ILE A 65 3.08 26.86 -38.02
N GLU A 66 3.49 28.13 -37.89
CA GLU A 66 2.55 29.25 -37.70
C GLU A 66 1.66 29.50 -38.91
N ARG A 67 2.17 29.26 -40.14
CA ARG A 67 1.38 29.39 -41.38
C ARG A 67 0.14 28.50 -41.38
N VAL A 68 0.15 27.38 -40.64
CA VAL A 68 -1.01 26.48 -40.52
C VAL A 68 -1.85 26.76 -39.27
N GLY A 69 -1.65 27.90 -38.62
CA GLY A 69 -2.44 28.38 -37.49
C GLY A 69 -2.03 27.82 -36.13
N ILE A 70 -0.91 27.09 -36.04
CA ILE A 70 -0.48 26.45 -34.79
C ILE A 70 0.46 27.39 -34.03
N PRO A 71 0.14 27.79 -32.79
CA PRO A 71 0.97 28.70 -32.02
C PRO A 71 2.24 27.99 -31.53
N VAL A 72 3.39 28.67 -31.65
CA VAL A 72 4.68 28.23 -31.14
C VAL A 72 5.05 29.10 -29.93
N SER A 73 5.43 28.46 -28.81
CA SER A 73 5.77 29.13 -27.55
C SER A 73 7.22 29.60 -27.47
N GLY A 74 8.09 29.11 -28.36
CA GLY A 74 9.50 29.44 -28.41
C GLY A 74 10.31 28.40 -29.19
N THR A 75 11.63 28.46 -29.04
CA THR A 75 12.58 27.52 -29.66
C THR A 75 13.03 26.42 -28.68
N MET A 76 13.72 25.40 -29.20
CA MET A 76 14.39 24.41 -28.37
C MET A 76 15.41 25.04 -27.40
N ASP A 77 16.12 26.10 -27.80
CA ASP A 77 17.02 26.85 -26.91
C ASP A 77 16.29 27.50 -25.73
N ASP A 78 15.02 27.87 -25.88
CA ASP A 78 14.24 28.51 -24.83
C ASP A 78 13.79 27.50 -23.77
N ILE A 79 13.19 26.38 -24.19
CA ILE A 79 12.74 25.34 -23.26
C ILE A 79 13.90 24.66 -22.53
N LEU A 80 15.07 24.50 -23.17
CA LEU A 80 16.25 23.90 -22.54
C LEU A 80 16.83 24.73 -21.39
N LYS A 81 16.44 26.00 -21.24
CA LYS A 81 16.80 26.83 -20.08
C LYS A 81 15.83 26.66 -18.90
N GLU A 82 14.66 26.07 -19.15
CA GLU A 82 13.56 26.00 -18.18
C GLU A 82 13.39 24.60 -17.57
N VAL A 83 14.00 23.58 -18.14
CA VAL A 83 13.87 22.18 -17.70
C VAL A 83 15.07 21.67 -16.92
N ASP A 84 14.90 20.54 -16.24
CA ASP A 84 15.95 19.81 -15.54
C ASP A 84 16.38 18.54 -16.32
N VAL A 85 15.45 17.98 -17.10
CA VAL A 85 15.68 16.74 -17.87
C VAL A 85 14.87 16.71 -19.17
N VAL A 86 15.45 16.10 -20.19
CA VAL A 86 14.84 15.94 -21.52
C VAL A 86 14.54 14.46 -21.80
N LEU A 87 13.33 14.18 -22.28
CA LEU A 87 12.96 12.89 -22.85
C LEU A 87 13.04 12.98 -24.37
N ASP A 88 14.10 12.42 -24.95
CA ASP A 88 14.36 12.48 -26.39
C ASP A 88 13.77 11.25 -27.10
N ALA A 89 12.68 11.48 -27.83
CA ALA A 89 11.97 10.50 -28.64
C ALA A 89 12.08 10.80 -30.14
N THR A 90 13.15 11.48 -30.56
CA THR A 90 13.39 11.77 -31.98
C THR A 90 13.81 10.53 -32.77
N PRO A 91 13.70 10.55 -34.11
CA PRO A 91 14.19 9.46 -34.94
C PRO A 91 15.68 9.19 -34.73
N ALA A 92 16.08 7.93 -34.93
CA ALA A 92 17.47 7.49 -34.72
C ALA A 92 18.49 8.37 -35.49
N GLY A 93 19.54 8.79 -34.78
CA GLY A 93 20.60 9.67 -35.28
C GLY A 93 20.30 11.16 -35.14
N ILE A 94 19.09 11.54 -34.72
CA ILE A 94 18.76 12.93 -34.36
C ILE A 94 19.07 13.17 -32.89
N GLY A 95 18.82 12.21 -31.99
CA GLY A 95 19.14 12.33 -30.57
C GLY A 95 20.63 12.54 -30.34
N GLU A 96 21.49 11.86 -31.11
CA GLU A 96 22.94 12.07 -31.09
C GLU A 96 23.34 13.52 -31.42
N LYS A 97 22.65 14.16 -32.38
CA LYS A 97 22.87 15.58 -32.70
C LYS A 97 22.32 16.50 -31.61
N ASN A 98 21.13 16.20 -31.09
CA ASN A 98 20.51 16.97 -30.01
C ASN A 98 21.33 16.92 -28.72
N LYS A 99 22.10 15.84 -28.49
CA LYS A 99 22.99 15.71 -27.33
C LYS A 99 23.96 16.88 -27.21
N GLU A 100 24.46 17.43 -28.31
CA GLU A 100 25.33 18.62 -28.28
C GLU A 100 24.63 19.82 -27.64
N MET A 101 23.33 20.00 -27.91
CA MET A 101 22.51 21.04 -27.30
C MET A 101 22.24 20.76 -25.82
N TYR A 102 21.97 19.50 -25.46
CA TYR A 102 21.78 19.13 -24.05
C TYR A 102 23.04 19.39 -23.23
N ILE A 103 24.23 19.05 -23.76
CA ILE A 103 25.52 19.37 -23.14
C ILE A 103 25.71 20.88 -23.01
N LYS A 104 25.45 21.64 -24.09
CA LYS A 104 25.57 23.12 -24.10
C LYS A 104 24.75 23.78 -22.98
N TYR A 105 23.56 23.28 -22.71
CA TYR A 105 22.65 23.82 -21.69
C TYR A 105 22.77 23.14 -20.32
N GLY A 106 23.68 22.17 -20.16
CA GLY A 106 23.85 21.45 -18.89
C GLY A 106 22.67 20.54 -18.53
N GLN A 107 21.89 20.11 -19.53
CA GLN A 107 20.67 19.32 -19.34
C GLN A 107 20.94 17.83 -19.35
N LYS A 108 20.26 17.10 -18.47
CA LYS A 108 20.21 15.64 -18.52
C LYS A 108 19.27 15.18 -19.62
N ALA A 109 19.54 14.04 -20.25
CA ALA A 109 18.67 13.52 -21.30
C ALA A 109 18.52 11.99 -21.26
N ILE A 110 17.33 11.55 -21.67
CA ILE A 110 16.92 10.17 -21.72
C ILE A 110 16.52 9.84 -23.15
N PHE A 111 17.37 9.09 -23.84
CA PHE A 111 17.19 8.71 -25.25
C PHE A 111 16.37 7.43 -25.37
N GLN A 112 15.36 7.43 -26.23
CA GLN A 112 14.59 6.22 -26.54
C GLN A 112 15.43 5.21 -27.37
N GLY A 113 15.02 3.94 -27.37
CA GLY A 113 15.85 2.81 -27.83
C GLY A 113 16.27 2.75 -29.30
N GLY A 114 15.93 3.74 -30.14
CA GLY A 114 16.37 3.81 -31.54
C GLY A 114 17.82 4.25 -31.74
N GLU A 115 18.42 4.92 -30.76
CA GLU A 115 19.79 5.44 -30.86
C GLU A 115 20.87 4.35 -30.71
N LYS A 116 22.13 4.64 -31.06
CA LYS A 116 23.24 3.72 -30.74
C LYS A 116 23.61 3.80 -29.26
N ASN A 117 24.27 2.77 -28.72
CA ASN A 117 24.55 2.68 -27.28
C ASN A 117 25.52 3.79 -26.80
N GLU A 118 26.38 4.29 -27.67
CA GLU A 118 27.41 5.30 -27.38
C GLU A 118 26.82 6.69 -27.10
N VAL A 119 25.52 6.89 -27.37
CA VAL A 119 24.84 8.18 -27.11
C VAL A 119 24.71 8.47 -25.61
N ALA A 120 24.78 7.46 -24.74
CA ALA A 120 24.48 7.59 -23.32
C ALA A 120 25.55 6.98 -22.42
N ASP A 121 25.55 7.41 -21.15
CA ASP A 121 26.45 6.90 -20.11
C ASP A 121 26.07 5.47 -19.71
N VAL A 122 24.77 5.18 -19.72
CA VAL A 122 24.18 3.93 -19.26
C VAL A 122 23.08 3.46 -20.20
N PHE A 123 23.19 2.19 -20.61
CA PHE A 123 22.07 1.47 -21.19
C PHE A 123 21.14 0.99 -20.06
N PHE A 124 19.94 1.57 -20.01
CA PHE A 124 19.11 1.66 -18.82
C PHE A 124 17.79 0.90 -18.97
N HIS A 125 17.41 0.21 -17.90
CA HIS A 125 16.13 -0.45 -17.72
C HIS A 125 15.64 -0.20 -16.28
N GLY A 126 14.56 0.57 -16.16
CA GLY A 126 14.05 1.09 -14.89
C GLY A 126 13.76 0.05 -13.80
N TYR A 127 13.51 -1.20 -14.16
CA TYR A 127 13.31 -2.27 -13.17
C TYR A 127 14.51 -3.18 -12.93
N ALA A 128 15.42 -3.33 -13.90
CA ALA A 128 16.42 -4.41 -13.86
C ALA A 128 17.79 -3.89 -13.41
N ASN A 129 18.11 -2.64 -13.72
CA ASN A 129 19.38 -2.01 -13.38
C ASN A 129 19.20 -0.53 -12.99
N TYR A 130 18.10 -0.19 -12.32
CA TYR A 130 17.75 1.17 -11.88
C TYR A 130 18.93 1.91 -11.25
N GLU A 131 19.64 1.21 -10.37
CA GLU A 131 20.75 1.71 -9.57
C GLU A 131 21.90 2.23 -10.44
N LYS A 132 22.06 1.72 -11.68
CA LYS A 132 23.08 2.21 -12.62
C LYS A 132 22.74 3.59 -13.18
N GLY A 133 21.46 3.97 -13.23
CA GLY A 133 21.01 5.25 -13.76
C GLY A 133 21.11 6.41 -12.76
N ILE A 134 21.33 6.12 -11.48
CA ILE A 134 21.35 7.13 -10.41
C ILE A 134 22.44 8.17 -10.69
N GLY A 135 22.02 9.44 -10.74
CA GLY A 135 22.88 10.60 -10.93
C GLY A 135 23.52 10.74 -12.33
N LYS A 136 23.27 9.83 -13.28
CA LYS A 136 23.85 9.90 -14.64
C LYS A 136 23.26 11.04 -15.45
N ASN A 137 23.99 11.55 -16.44
CA ASN A 137 23.52 12.67 -17.26
C ASN A 137 22.76 12.19 -18.48
N PHE A 138 23.22 11.10 -19.08
CA PHE A 138 22.64 10.56 -20.30
C PHE A 138 22.27 9.09 -20.10
N LEU A 139 20.99 8.78 -20.24
CA LEU A 139 20.47 7.41 -20.21
C LEU A 139 19.97 7.02 -21.60
N LYS A 140 20.20 5.78 -22.01
CA LYS A 140 19.56 5.19 -23.20
C LYS A 140 18.64 4.07 -22.76
N LEU A 141 17.37 4.16 -23.14
CA LEU A 141 16.36 3.16 -22.81
C LEU A 141 16.43 1.94 -23.73
N THR A 142 16.01 0.81 -23.18
CA THR A 142 15.79 -0.42 -23.94
C THR A 142 14.67 -0.27 -24.98
N SER A 143 14.75 -1.03 -26.07
CA SER A 143 13.63 -1.11 -27.04
C SER A 143 12.37 -1.71 -26.40
N CYS A 144 11.20 -1.58 -27.04
CA CYS A 144 9.95 -2.16 -26.53
C CYS A 144 10.04 -3.67 -26.24
N ASN A 145 10.57 -4.45 -27.19
CA ASN A 145 10.75 -5.89 -27.04
C ASN A 145 11.71 -6.18 -25.88
N THR A 146 12.88 -5.55 -25.91
CA THR A 146 13.93 -5.69 -24.91
C THR A 146 13.37 -5.41 -23.50
N THR A 147 12.66 -4.31 -23.32
CA THR A 147 12.00 -3.92 -22.06
C THR A 147 11.05 -5.01 -21.59
N GLY A 148 10.15 -5.45 -22.46
CA GLY A 148 9.11 -6.38 -22.10
C GLY A 148 9.65 -7.74 -21.67
N PHE A 149 10.60 -8.31 -22.41
CA PHE A 149 11.12 -9.63 -22.02
C PHE A 149 12.15 -9.56 -20.88
N ILE A 150 12.89 -8.45 -20.71
CA ILE A 150 13.71 -8.24 -19.52
C ILE A 150 12.86 -8.30 -18.25
N ARG A 151 11.68 -7.66 -18.22
CA ARG A 151 10.76 -7.77 -17.06
C ARG A 151 10.45 -9.22 -16.71
N ALA A 152 10.12 -10.05 -17.71
CA ALA A 152 9.81 -11.46 -17.49
C ALA A 152 11.03 -12.28 -17.05
N VAL A 153 12.21 -12.05 -17.65
CA VAL A 153 13.44 -12.78 -17.31
C VAL A 153 13.98 -12.36 -15.94
N ASP A 154 14.04 -11.06 -15.63
CA ASP A 154 14.47 -10.53 -14.33
C ASP A 154 13.57 -11.01 -13.19
N CYS A 155 12.24 -11.08 -13.43
CA CYS A 155 11.28 -11.66 -12.49
C CYS A 155 11.67 -13.09 -12.07
N LEU A 156 11.97 -13.96 -13.04
CA LEU A 156 12.38 -15.34 -12.76
C LEU A 156 13.82 -15.42 -12.21
N ASP A 157 14.73 -14.60 -12.72
CA ASP A 157 16.14 -14.60 -12.32
C ASP A 157 16.33 -14.24 -10.85
N ARG A 158 15.57 -13.25 -10.34
CA ARG A 158 15.61 -12.89 -8.91
C ARG A 158 15.14 -14.02 -8.01
N ALA A 159 14.20 -14.85 -8.45
CA ALA A 159 13.63 -15.92 -7.64
C ALA A 159 14.47 -17.20 -7.68
N VAL A 160 14.85 -17.65 -8.88
CA VAL A 160 15.47 -18.98 -9.08
C VAL A 160 16.83 -18.93 -9.78
N GLY A 161 17.26 -17.74 -10.22
CA GLY A 161 18.43 -17.55 -11.09
C GLY A 161 18.17 -18.07 -12.49
N VAL A 162 18.68 -17.38 -13.50
CA VAL A 162 18.61 -17.79 -14.90
C VAL A 162 20.02 -18.04 -15.45
N GLU A 163 20.18 -19.17 -16.13
CA GLU A 163 21.42 -19.53 -16.83
C GLU A 163 21.39 -19.06 -18.28
N LYS A 164 20.28 -19.38 -18.97
CA LYS A 164 20.14 -19.21 -20.41
C LYS A 164 18.72 -18.83 -20.78
N VAL A 165 18.58 -18.02 -21.83
CA VAL A 165 17.31 -17.69 -22.47
C VAL A 165 17.41 -17.95 -23.97
N VAL A 166 16.41 -18.63 -24.52
CA VAL A 166 16.15 -18.67 -25.97
C VAL A 166 14.85 -17.94 -26.23
N VAL A 167 14.90 -16.91 -27.09
CA VAL A 167 13.74 -16.06 -27.37
C VAL A 167 13.32 -16.17 -28.84
N THR A 168 12.02 -16.24 -29.11
CA THR A 168 11.49 -16.04 -30.47
C THR A 168 10.59 -14.81 -30.47
N ILE A 169 10.92 -13.83 -31.29
CA ILE A 169 10.24 -12.53 -31.35
C ILE A 169 9.44 -12.45 -32.63
N ILE A 170 8.11 -12.36 -32.51
CA ILE A 170 7.19 -12.10 -33.61
C ILE A 170 6.78 -10.63 -33.50
N ARG A 171 7.41 -9.78 -34.31
CA ARG A 171 7.25 -8.33 -34.21
C ARG A 171 6.59 -7.71 -35.43
N ARG A 172 5.95 -6.56 -35.22
CA ARG A 172 5.43 -5.70 -36.28
C ARG A 172 6.58 -5.12 -37.09
N VAL A 173 6.37 -5.06 -38.40
CA VAL A 173 7.32 -4.54 -39.39
C VAL A 173 7.36 -3.00 -39.44
N ALA A 174 6.21 -2.34 -39.31
CA ALA A 174 6.04 -0.91 -39.47
C ALA A 174 4.87 -0.40 -38.62
N ASP A 175 5.01 0.81 -38.06
CA ASP A 175 3.96 1.40 -37.24
C ASP A 175 2.81 1.95 -38.11
N PRO A 176 1.57 2.07 -37.60
CA PRO A 176 0.48 2.72 -38.32
C PRO A 176 0.89 4.14 -38.75
N GLY A 177 1.13 4.31 -40.06
CA GLY A 177 1.59 5.57 -40.66
C GLY A 177 2.98 5.51 -41.31
N ASP A 178 3.77 4.46 -41.08
CA ASP A 178 5.12 4.30 -41.65
C ASP A 178 5.09 3.81 -43.11
N THR A 179 4.40 4.53 -43.99
CA THR A 179 4.24 4.17 -45.41
C THR A 179 5.56 4.17 -46.19
N HIS A 180 6.58 4.88 -45.71
CA HIS A 180 7.92 4.89 -46.29
C HIS A 180 8.63 3.52 -46.24
N ARG A 181 8.15 2.58 -45.41
CA ARG A 181 8.65 1.19 -45.35
C ARG A 181 7.99 0.27 -46.38
N GLY A 182 7.04 0.79 -47.16
CA GLY A 182 6.27 0.04 -48.16
C GLY A 182 5.02 -0.62 -47.60
N LEU A 183 4.17 -1.13 -48.50
CA LEU A 183 3.04 -1.99 -48.15
C LEU A 183 3.60 -3.39 -47.86
N VAL A 184 3.38 -3.91 -46.65
CA VAL A 184 4.02 -5.17 -46.21
C VAL A 184 3.03 -6.32 -46.26
N ASP A 185 3.38 -7.36 -47.00
CA ASP A 185 2.66 -8.66 -47.06
C ASP A 185 3.67 -9.82 -47.08
N MET A 186 4.61 -9.83 -46.13
CA MET A 186 5.61 -10.89 -46.03
C MET A 186 6.11 -11.09 -44.60
N LEU A 187 6.66 -12.27 -44.34
CA LEU A 187 7.42 -12.58 -43.12
C LEU A 187 8.91 -12.49 -43.43
N LYS A 188 9.67 -11.73 -42.64
CA LYS A 188 11.13 -11.62 -42.78
C LYS A 188 11.82 -12.15 -41.53
N VAL A 189 12.75 -13.07 -41.70
CA VAL A 189 13.55 -13.65 -40.60
C VAL A 189 14.92 -12.97 -40.55
N ASP A 190 15.38 -12.61 -39.36
CA ASP A 190 16.70 -12.04 -39.13
C ASP A 190 17.71 -13.09 -38.63
N PRO A 191 19.03 -12.90 -38.89
CA PRO A 191 20.08 -13.75 -38.33
C PRO A 191 20.11 -13.74 -36.79
N ILE A 192 20.63 -14.83 -36.22
CA ILE A 192 20.87 -14.95 -34.77
C ILE A 192 22.31 -14.53 -34.40
N PRO A 193 22.56 -14.03 -33.17
CA PRO A 193 21.56 -13.65 -32.17
C PRO A 193 20.86 -12.34 -32.56
N SER A 194 19.58 -12.23 -32.20
CA SER A 194 18.86 -10.96 -32.35
C SER A 194 19.48 -9.87 -31.46
N HIS A 195 19.39 -8.59 -31.86
CA HIS A 195 19.92 -7.49 -31.04
C HIS A 195 19.25 -7.43 -29.66
N GLN A 196 17.99 -7.85 -29.53
CA GLN A 196 17.30 -7.91 -28.24
C GLN A 196 17.95 -8.93 -27.29
N ALA A 197 18.42 -10.07 -27.79
CA ALA A 197 19.18 -11.02 -26.99
C ALA A 197 20.53 -10.43 -26.55
N VAL A 198 21.19 -9.67 -27.43
CA VAL A 198 22.43 -8.94 -27.10
C VAL A 198 22.15 -7.88 -26.02
N ASP A 199 21.07 -7.12 -26.16
CA ASP A 199 20.66 -6.10 -25.18
C ASP A 199 20.39 -6.71 -23.79
N LEU A 200 19.73 -7.86 -23.72
CA LEU A 200 19.55 -8.58 -22.45
C LEU A 200 20.90 -8.91 -21.82
N MET A 201 21.87 -9.40 -22.59
CA MET A 201 23.20 -9.71 -22.06
C MET A 201 23.96 -8.46 -21.61
N LEU A 202 23.67 -7.28 -22.17
CA LEU A 202 24.24 -6.01 -21.68
C LEU A 202 23.63 -5.58 -20.34
N ILE A 203 22.31 -5.78 -20.15
CA ILE A 203 21.62 -5.44 -18.90
C ILE A 203 21.87 -6.49 -17.80
N MET A 204 21.86 -7.78 -18.17
CA MET A 204 21.97 -8.97 -17.33
C MET A 204 23.13 -9.88 -17.82
N PRO A 205 24.39 -9.48 -17.58
CA PRO A 205 25.57 -10.16 -18.17
C PRO A 205 25.80 -11.59 -17.68
N HIS A 206 25.15 -12.00 -16.58
CA HIS A 206 25.20 -13.37 -16.08
C HIS A 206 24.25 -14.33 -16.79
N VAL A 207 23.35 -13.83 -17.64
CA VAL A 207 22.38 -14.62 -18.41
C VAL A 207 22.86 -14.76 -19.85
N LYS A 208 23.00 -16.00 -20.35
CA LYS A 208 23.30 -16.24 -21.77
C LYS A 208 22.03 -16.14 -22.61
N ALA A 209 22.05 -15.40 -23.71
CA ALA A 209 20.86 -15.26 -24.56
C ALA A 209 21.14 -15.50 -26.05
N THR A 210 20.17 -16.09 -26.72
CA THR A 210 20.08 -16.10 -28.20
C THR A 210 18.62 -16.05 -28.61
N GLY A 211 18.33 -15.73 -29.86
CA GLY A 211 16.95 -15.71 -30.30
C GLY A 211 16.73 -15.47 -31.77
N ILE A 212 15.57 -15.92 -32.22
CA ILE A 212 15.05 -15.78 -33.58
C ILE A 212 14.12 -14.56 -33.60
N LEU A 213 14.19 -13.77 -34.66
CA LEU A 213 13.29 -12.64 -34.86
C LEU A 213 12.61 -12.75 -36.23
N VAL A 214 11.30 -12.61 -36.22
CA VAL A 214 10.44 -12.61 -37.40
C VAL A 214 9.64 -11.30 -37.45
N HIS A 215 9.80 -10.54 -38.52
CA HIS A 215 8.99 -9.36 -38.83
C HIS A 215 7.71 -9.80 -39.54
N THR A 216 6.56 -9.30 -39.09
CA THR A 216 5.23 -9.69 -39.59
C THR A 216 4.31 -8.48 -39.83
N PRO A 217 3.35 -8.58 -40.76
CA PRO A 217 2.39 -7.51 -41.06
C PRO A 217 1.22 -7.54 -40.07
N VAL A 218 1.47 -7.27 -38.79
CA VAL A 218 0.46 -7.20 -37.71
C VAL A 218 0.34 -5.80 -37.13
N SER A 219 -0.84 -5.43 -36.64
CA SER A 219 -1.12 -4.03 -36.26
C SER A 219 -1.05 -3.73 -34.75
N HIS A 220 -1.31 -4.69 -33.86
CA HIS A 220 -1.62 -4.40 -32.44
C HIS A 220 -0.61 -4.99 -31.43
N GLY A 221 0.69 -4.74 -31.62
CA GLY A 221 1.75 -5.16 -30.70
C GLY A 221 2.41 -6.48 -31.08
N HIS A 222 3.32 -6.97 -30.23
CA HIS A 222 4.17 -8.13 -30.51
C HIS A 222 3.83 -9.35 -29.67
N ILE A 223 4.27 -10.52 -30.12
CA ILE A 223 4.26 -11.75 -29.33
C ILE A 223 5.70 -12.26 -29.25
N ILE A 224 6.14 -12.56 -28.03
CA ILE A 224 7.45 -13.13 -27.76
C ILE A 224 7.24 -14.47 -27.06
N THR A 225 7.92 -15.52 -27.52
CA THR A 225 8.02 -16.78 -26.79
C THR A 225 9.40 -16.89 -26.16
N LEU A 226 9.43 -17.37 -24.92
CA LEU A 226 10.62 -17.48 -24.11
C LEU A 226 10.77 -18.93 -23.67
N VAL A 227 11.99 -19.44 -23.81
CA VAL A 227 12.47 -20.65 -23.15
C VAL A 227 13.55 -20.19 -22.19
N VAL A 228 13.28 -20.27 -20.90
CA VAL A 228 14.19 -19.83 -19.84
C VAL A 228 14.70 -21.05 -19.11
N THR A 229 16.01 -21.20 -19.05
CA THR A 229 16.68 -22.26 -18.29
C THR A 229 17.05 -21.70 -16.91
N PRO A 230 16.35 -22.08 -15.83
CA PRO A 230 16.63 -21.61 -14.49
C PRO A 230 17.81 -22.37 -13.86
N LYS A 231 18.42 -21.78 -12.82
CA LYS A 231 19.47 -22.42 -12.02
C LYS A 231 18.90 -23.32 -10.93
N LYS A 232 17.71 -22.99 -10.40
CA LYS A 232 16.92 -23.81 -9.48
C LYS A 232 15.63 -24.25 -10.16
N GLU A 233 15.11 -25.42 -9.78
CA GLU A 233 13.80 -25.87 -10.28
C GLU A 233 12.69 -24.91 -9.89
N ILE A 234 11.70 -24.76 -10.77
CA ILE A 234 10.53 -23.92 -10.57
C ILE A 234 9.29 -24.64 -11.12
N THR A 235 8.17 -24.56 -10.39
CA THR A 235 6.90 -25.09 -10.86
C THR A 235 6.14 -24.05 -11.69
N LYS A 236 5.17 -24.52 -12.49
CA LYS A 236 4.28 -23.63 -13.24
C LYS A 236 3.54 -22.66 -12.29
N GLU A 237 3.05 -23.18 -11.18
CA GLU A 237 2.28 -22.44 -10.18
C GLU A 237 3.15 -21.34 -9.56
N LYS A 238 4.41 -21.65 -9.23
CA LYS A 238 5.34 -20.64 -8.70
C LYS A 238 5.68 -19.57 -9.72
N ALA A 239 5.83 -19.93 -10.99
CA ALA A 239 6.05 -18.94 -12.04
C ALA A 239 4.84 -18.00 -12.21
N ILE A 240 3.61 -18.54 -12.18
CA ILE A 240 2.37 -17.75 -12.19
C ILE A 240 2.31 -16.80 -11.00
N GLU A 241 2.64 -17.28 -9.79
CA GLU A 241 2.70 -16.46 -8.58
C GLU A 241 3.69 -15.30 -8.75
N LEU A 242 4.93 -15.57 -9.16
CA LEU A 242 5.96 -14.54 -9.38
C LEU A 242 5.54 -13.51 -10.44
N PHE A 243 4.92 -13.95 -11.54
CA PHE A 243 4.43 -13.04 -12.58
C PHE A 243 3.27 -12.18 -12.09
N ASN A 244 2.37 -12.71 -11.26
CA ASN A 244 1.31 -11.93 -10.64
C ASN A 244 1.83 -10.94 -9.58
N GLU A 245 2.92 -11.27 -8.89
CA GLU A 245 3.59 -10.39 -7.94
C GLU A 245 4.35 -9.24 -8.61
N HIS A 246 4.77 -9.40 -9.87
CA HIS A 246 5.55 -8.37 -10.54
C HIS A 246 4.67 -7.18 -10.99
N PRO A 247 4.97 -5.94 -10.59
CA PRO A 247 4.05 -4.80 -10.72
C PRO A 247 3.80 -4.32 -12.17
N ARG A 248 4.57 -4.84 -13.13
CA ARG A 248 4.47 -4.53 -14.56
C ARG A 248 4.25 -5.75 -15.45
N ILE A 249 3.85 -6.87 -14.85
CA ILE A 249 3.43 -8.09 -15.56
C ILE A 249 1.98 -8.37 -15.20
N ARG A 250 1.18 -8.74 -16.20
CA ARG A 250 -0.19 -9.17 -16.03
C ARG A 250 -0.31 -10.60 -16.52
N VAL A 251 -0.65 -11.53 -15.63
CA VAL A 251 -1.07 -12.86 -16.08
C VAL A 251 -2.48 -12.75 -16.65
N VAL A 252 -2.68 -13.24 -17.88
CA VAL A 252 -3.96 -13.27 -18.58
C VAL A 252 -4.29 -14.69 -19.00
N ARG A 253 -5.59 -14.97 -19.14
CA ARG A 253 -6.09 -16.28 -19.54
C ARG A 253 -6.72 -16.22 -20.91
N ILE A 254 -6.32 -17.13 -21.79
CA ILE A 254 -6.93 -17.32 -23.11
C ILE A 254 -8.44 -17.60 -22.95
N ALA A 255 -8.80 -18.41 -21.94
CA ALA A 255 -10.20 -18.71 -21.62
C ALA A 255 -11.05 -17.47 -21.29
N ASN A 256 -10.42 -16.38 -20.84
CA ASN A 256 -11.09 -15.11 -20.52
C ASN A 256 -11.15 -14.14 -21.73
N GLY A 257 -10.85 -14.63 -22.94
CA GLY A 257 -10.86 -13.83 -24.17
C GLY A 257 -9.54 -13.15 -24.51
N PHE A 258 -8.50 -13.27 -23.68
CA PHE A 258 -7.14 -12.78 -23.98
C PHE A 258 -6.39 -13.76 -24.89
N ASN A 259 -6.89 -13.95 -26.12
CA ASN A 259 -6.38 -14.96 -27.05
C ASN A 259 -5.52 -14.37 -28.19
N SER A 260 -5.32 -13.05 -28.21
CA SER A 260 -4.60 -12.34 -29.27
C SER A 260 -4.03 -11.01 -28.80
N ASN A 261 -3.02 -10.48 -29.49
CA ASN A 261 -2.52 -9.12 -29.25
C ASN A 261 -3.63 -8.06 -29.46
N THR A 262 -4.53 -8.27 -30.43
CA THR A 262 -5.71 -7.43 -30.66
C THR A 262 -6.67 -7.44 -29.46
N SER A 263 -6.90 -8.58 -28.80
CA SER A 263 -7.78 -8.65 -27.61
C SER A 263 -7.26 -7.78 -26.46
N LEU A 264 -5.94 -7.77 -26.23
CA LEU A 264 -5.30 -6.92 -25.22
C LEU A 264 -5.42 -5.43 -25.58
N PHE A 265 -5.21 -5.09 -26.84
CA PHE A 265 -5.39 -3.72 -27.33
C PHE A 265 -6.86 -3.24 -27.19
N GLN A 266 -7.84 -4.08 -27.53
CA GLN A 266 -9.26 -3.76 -27.34
C GLN A 266 -9.62 -3.61 -25.87
N TYR A 267 -9.13 -4.52 -25.02
CA TYR A 267 -9.32 -4.44 -23.58
C TYR A 267 -8.84 -3.11 -23.01
N ALA A 268 -7.65 -2.63 -23.42
CA ALA A 268 -7.15 -1.32 -23.03
C ALA A 268 -8.09 -0.17 -23.46
N ARG A 269 -8.67 -0.25 -24.66
CA ARG A 269 -9.66 0.73 -25.14
C ARG A 269 -10.96 0.68 -24.34
N PHE A 270 -11.43 -0.51 -23.95
CA PHE A 270 -12.61 -0.67 -23.11
C PHE A 270 -12.40 -0.12 -21.69
N LEU A 271 -11.16 -0.12 -21.20
CA LEU A 271 -10.76 0.59 -19.98
C LEU A 271 -10.68 2.12 -20.15
N GLY A 272 -11.10 2.66 -21.30
CA GLY A 272 -11.12 4.10 -21.56
C GLY A 272 -9.79 4.68 -22.03
N LYS A 273 -8.79 3.85 -22.35
CA LYS A 273 -7.49 4.34 -22.85
C LYS A 273 -7.57 4.64 -24.35
N PRO A 274 -7.56 5.91 -24.80
CA PRO A 274 -7.94 6.25 -26.17
C PRO A 274 -7.01 5.65 -27.24
N ARG A 275 -5.72 5.51 -26.93
CA ARG A 275 -4.71 4.90 -27.82
C ARG A 275 -4.52 3.40 -27.61
N GLY A 276 -5.33 2.76 -26.75
CA GLY A 276 -5.20 1.34 -26.42
C GLY A 276 -3.92 1.00 -25.64
N ASP A 277 -3.41 1.95 -24.86
CA ASP A 277 -2.12 1.83 -24.19
C ASP A 277 -2.15 0.85 -23.01
N MET A 278 -1.16 -0.04 -22.96
CA MET A 278 -0.91 -0.88 -21.80
C MET A 278 0.55 -0.71 -21.39
N TYR A 279 0.77 -0.46 -20.12
CA TYR A 279 2.12 -0.31 -19.59
C TYR A 279 2.66 -1.66 -19.14
N GLU A 280 1.80 -2.58 -18.71
CA GLU A 280 2.16 -3.96 -18.36
C GLU A 280 2.40 -4.83 -19.60
N ILE A 281 3.33 -5.79 -19.52
CA ILE A 281 3.32 -6.93 -20.44
C ILE A 281 2.25 -7.92 -20.01
N ALA A 282 1.71 -8.70 -20.95
CA ALA A 282 0.80 -9.80 -20.61
C ALA A 282 1.52 -11.15 -20.75
N VAL A 283 1.44 -12.01 -19.74
CA VAL A 283 1.86 -13.41 -19.80
C VAL A 283 0.62 -14.28 -19.93
N PHE A 284 0.57 -15.17 -20.92
CA PHE A 284 -0.58 -16.05 -21.12
C PHE A 284 -0.44 -17.30 -20.24
N GLU A 285 -1.30 -17.46 -19.23
CA GLU A 285 -1.23 -18.52 -18.22
C GLU A 285 -1.16 -19.93 -18.82
N GLU A 286 -1.97 -20.18 -19.86
CA GLU A 286 -2.04 -21.47 -20.53
C GLU A 286 -0.75 -21.80 -21.31
N THR A 287 0.05 -20.79 -21.65
CA THR A 287 1.33 -20.98 -22.36
C THR A 287 2.49 -21.30 -21.43
N ILE A 288 2.33 -21.11 -20.12
CA ILE A 288 3.36 -21.46 -19.13
C ILE A 288 3.41 -22.99 -19.02
N GLY A 289 4.54 -23.57 -19.42
CA GLY A 289 4.80 -25.00 -19.39
C GLY A 289 6.26 -25.30 -19.07
N LEU A 290 6.54 -26.55 -18.71
CA LEU A 290 7.88 -27.03 -18.41
C LEU A 290 8.35 -28.01 -19.48
N SER A 291 9.63 -27.93 -19.85
CA SER A 291 10.31 -28.90 -20.71
C SER A 291 11.64 -29.28 -20.06
N GLY A 292 11.65 -30.40 -19.32
CA GLY A 292 12.75 -30.69 -18.40
C GLY A 292 12.85 -29.59 -17.33
N LYS A 293 14.02 -28.99 -17.18
CA LYS A 293 14.21 -27.83 -16.29
C LYS A 293 13.78 -26.50 -16.90
N ASP A 294 13.58 -26.44 -18.21
CA ASP A 294 13.29 -25.18 -18.90
C ASP A 294 11.82 -24.79 -18.72
N ILE A 295 11.58 -23.50 -18.44
CA ILE A 295 10.24 -22.92 -18.44
C ILE A 295 9.97 -22.23 -19.77
N VAL A 296 8.85 -22.58 -20.39
CA VAL A 296 8.40 -22.06 -21.68
C VAL A 296 7.14 -21.24 -21.47
N PHE A 297 7.08 -20.04 -22.03
CA PHE A 297 5.88 -19.19 -21.96
C PHE A 297 5.87 -18.13 -23.07
N ALA A 298 4.69 -17.56 -23.33
CA ALA A 298 4.51 -16.47 -24.27
C ALA A 298 4.13 -15.18 -23.54
N ILE A 299 4.61 -14.05 -24.06
CA ILE A 299 4.26 -12.71 -23.61
C ILE A 299 3.80 -11.82 -24.76
N ASN A 300 2.88 -10.90 -24.47
CA ASN A 300 2.56 -9.79 -25.34
C ASN A 300 3.37 -8.55 -24.95
N ILE A 301 3.84 -7.83 -25.97
CA ILE A 301 4.51 -6.53 -25.80
C ILE A 301 3.64 -5.41 -26.38
N PRO A 302 3.16 -4.47 -25.55
CA PRO A 302 2.53 -3.22 -26.00
C PRO A 302 3.59 -2.26 -26.57
N GLN A 303 3.94 -2.45 -27.84
CA GLN A 303 5.09 -1.81 -28.50
C GLN A 303 5.25 -0.31 -28.22
N GLU A 304 4.16 0.45 -28.23
CA GLU A 304 4.19 1.92 -28.20
C GLU A 304 4.17 2.51 -26.78
N SER A 305 3.78 1.72 -25.77
CA SER A 305 3.60 2.21 -24.39
C SER A 305 4.45 1.49 -23.36
N VAL A 306 4.98 0.29 -23.66
CA VAL A 306 5.70 -0.53 -22.67
C VAL A 306 6.92 0.17 -22.06
N THR A 307 7.58 1.09 -22.77
CA THR A 307 8.81 1.78 -22.30
C THR A 307 8.55 3.06 -21.52
N ILE A 308 7.29 3.52 -21.46
CA ILE A 308 6.94 4.78 -20.79
C ILE A 308 7.27 4.70 -19.29
N PRO A 309 6.88 3.64 -18.54
CA PRO A 309 7.25 3.53 -17.13
C PRO A 309 8.77 3.55 -16.91
N GLU A 310 9.56 2.80 -17.69
CA GLU A 310 11.01 2.79 -17.57
C GLU A 310 11.65 4.15 -17.91
N THR A 311 11.04 4.92 -18.81
CA THR A 311 11.51 6.27 -19.10
C THR A 311 11.29 7.21 -17.92
N ILE A 312 10.11 7.12 -17.27
CA ILE A 312 9.81 7.89 -16.05
C ILE A 312 10.71 7.46 -14.88
N ASP A 313 10.97 6.16 -14.72
CA ASP A 313 11.96 5.68 -13.75
C ASP A 313 13.35 6.25 -14.04
N GLY A 314 13.69 6.39 -15.32
CA GLY A 314 14.94 7.03 -15.75
C GLY A 314 15.05 8.47 -15.28
N VAL A 315 13.95 9.24 -15.29
CA VAL A 315 13.92 10.60 -14.72
C VAL A 315 14.21 10.54 -13.22
N ARG A 316 13.51 9.65 -12.50
CA ARG A 316 13.69 9.48 -11.05
C ARG A 316 15.13 9.13 -10.70
N ALA A 317 15.75 8.23 -11.48
CA ALA A 317 17.12 7.80 -11.27
C ALA A 317 18.12 8.92 -11.60
N CYS A 318 18.07 9.50 -12.80
CA CYS A 318 19.06 10.48 -13.23
C CYS A 318 18.99 11.77 -12.40
N MET A 319 17.81 12.13 -11.90
CA MET A 319 17.59 13.28 -11.02
C MET A 319 17.73 12.96 -9.53
N GLU A 320 18.08 11.71 -9.19
CA GLU A 320 18.27 11.24 -7.80
C GLU A 320 17.05 11.53 -6.91
N MET A 321 15.83 11.44 -7.48
CA MET A 321 14.58 11.68 -6.75
C MET A 321 14.32 10.59 -5.72
N GLN A 322 14.58 9.34 -6.10
CA GLN A 322 14.53 8.16 -5.24
C GLN A 322 15.80 7.35 -5.51
N THR A 323 16.52 6.98 -4.45
CA THR A 323 17.69 6.10 -4.57
C THR A 323 17.29 4.62 -4.51
N GLU A 324 16.14 4.33 -3.91
CA GLU A 324 15.60 2.98 -3.82
C GLU A 324 14.70 2.64 -5.02
N ARG A 325 15.09 1.60 -5.77
CA ARG A 325 14.41 1.18 -7.00
C ARG A 325 12.91 0.90 -6.81
N LEU A 326 12.55 0.16 -5.76
CA LEU A 326 11.16 -0.24 -5.55
C LEU A 326 10.28 0.97 -5.23
N GLU A 327 10.77 1.90 -4.42
CA GLU A 327 10.07 3.16 -4.15
C GLU A 327 9.83 3.97 -5.44
N ALA A 328 10.88 4.13 -6.25
CA ALA A 328 10.80 4.84 -7.52
C ALA A 328 9.77 4.22 -8.48
N VAL A 329 9.88 2.91 -8.71
CA VAL A 329 8.99 2.15 -9.59
C VAL A 329 7.54 2.24 -9.10
N SER A 330 7.32 2.14 -7.80
CA SER A 330 5.99 2.17 -7.20
C SER A 330 5.32 3.54 -7.32
N LEU A 331 6.08 4.62 -7.16
CA LEU A 331 5.60 5.98 -7.46
C LEU A 331 5.26 6.15 -8.94
N THR A 332 6.15 5.74 -9.85
CA THR A 332 5.87 5.76 -11.30
C THR A 332 4.57 5.02 -11.62
N ASN A 333 4.42 3.80 -11.13
CA ASN A 333 3.26 2.95 -11.39
C ASN A 333 1.97 3.58 -10.83
N LYS A 334 2.03 4.11 -9.60
CA LYS A 334 0.92 4.81 -8.94
C LYS A 334 0.42 5.97 -9.80
N TYR A 335 1.32 6.85 -10.24
CA TYR A 335 0.94 8.02 -11.04
C TYR A 335 0.46 7.65 -12.45
N LEU A 336 0.99 6.58 -13.04
CA LEU A 336 0.51 6.08 -14.33
C LEU A 336 -0.83 5.32 -14.24
N GLY A 337 -1.44 5.22 -13.04
CA GLY A 337 -2.65 4.44 -12.84
C GLY A 337 -2.47 2.96 -13.17
N MET A 338 -1.23 2.47 -13.09
CA MET A 338 -0.95 1.04 -13.15
C MET A 338 -1.43 0.42 -11.84
N ARG A 339 -1.67 -0.89 -11.84
CA ARG A 339 -1.95 -1.62 -10.61
C ARG A 339 -0.82 -1.31 -9.62
N GLY A 340 -1.12 -0.50 -8.61
CA GLY A 340 -0.20 -0.24 -7.51
C GLY A 340 0.22 -1.56 -6.90
N GLU A 341 1.45 -1.63 -6.42
CA GLU A 341 2.01 -2.72 -5.64
C GLU A 341 0.96 -3.61 -4.96
N ASN A 342 1.05 -4.92 -5.21
CA ASN A 342 1.16 -6.01 -4.21
C ASN A 342 0.52 -5.86 -2.81
N LEU A 343 -0.59 -5.17 -2.72
CA LEU A 343 -1.57 -5.30 -1.65
C LEU A 343 -2.86 -5.94 -2.17
N MET A 344 -3.19 -5.77 -3.46
CA MET A 344 -4.37 -6.42 -4.05
C MET A 344 -4.26 -7.96 -4.14
N SER A 345 -3.04 -8.53 -4.21
CA SER A 345 -2.83 -10.00 -4.25
C SER A 345 -2.80 -10.64 -2.86
N LYS A 346 -2.53 -9.89 -1.78
CA LYS A 346 -2.53 -10.38 -0.39
C LYS A 346 -3.74 -9.96 0.46
N ARG A 347 -4.43 -8.86 0.13
CA ARG A 347 -5.59 -8.40 0.91
C ARG A 347 -6.72 -9.40 0.80
N GLU A 348 -7.10 -9.98 1.92
CA GLU A 348 -8.25 -10.87 2.02
C GLU A 348 -9.58 -10.10 1.97
N TYR A 349 -9.62 -8.86 1.48
CA TYR A 349 -10.82 -8.03 1.39
C TYR A 349 -10.71 -7.04 0.21
N LEU A 350 -11.86 -6.56 -0.27
CA LEU A 350 -11.94 -5.48 -1.26
C LEU A 350 -11.87 -4.12 -0.55
N THR A 351 -11.50 -3.07 -1.28
CA THR A 351 -11.28 -1.70 -0.81
C THR A 351 -12.12 -0.70 -1.62
N LEU A 352 -12.06 0.57 -1.23
CA LEU A 352 -12.78 1.64 -1.93
C LEU A 352 -12.37 1.81 -3.41
N ASP A 353 -11.24 1.26 -3.83
CA ASP A 353 -10.79 1.37 -5.22
C ASP A 353 -11.35 0.27 -6.13
N ASP A 354 -12.00 -0.75 -5.54
CA ASP A 354 -12.53 -1.90 -6.27
C ASP A 354 -13.96 -1.67 -6.80
N PHE A 355 -14.58 -0.52 -6.47
CA PHE A 355 -15.96 -0.21 -6.85
C PHE A 355 -16.11 1.21 -7.41
N ASN A 356 -17.19 1.42 -8.19
CA ASN A 356 -17.62 2.73 -8.66
C ASN A 356 -18.83 3.20 -7.86
N TYR A 357 -18.68 4.30 -7.12
CA TYR A 357 -19.71 4.82 -6.22
C TYR A 357 -20.56 5.94 -6.80
N ARG A 358 -20.31 6.38 -8.05
CA ARG A 358 -20.98 7.55 -8.61
C ARG A 358 -22.49 7.33 -8.75
N GLY A 359 -23.27 8.18 -8.10
CA GLY A 359 -24.74 8.12 -8.09
C GLY A 359 -25.32 6.95 -7.30
N LYS A 360 -24.48 6.20 -6.58
CA LYS A 360 -24.83 4.97 -5.86
C LYS A 360 -25.04 5.25 -4.37
N THR A 361 -26.00 4.56 -3.76
CA THR A 361 -26.25 4.67 -2.32
C THR A 361 -25.32 3.74 -1.57
N VAL A 362 -24.47 4.30 -0.71
CA VAL A 362 -23.44 3.57 0.03
C VAL A 362 -23.78 3.59 1.51
N LEU A 363 -23.91 2.41 2.13
CA LEU A 363 -24.02 2.26 3.57
C LEU A 363 -22.62 2.18 4.18
N LEU A 364 -22.23 3.15 4.99
CA LEU A 364 -20.93 3.23 5.65
C LEU A 364 -21.07 2.98 7.16
N ARG A 365 -20.44 1.92 7.65
CA ARG A 365 -20.29 1.65 9.09
C ARG A 365 -18.99 2.25 9.61
N VAL A 366 -19.08 3.29 10.43
CA VAL A 366 -17.92 3.94 11.07
C VAL A 366 -17.88 3.66 12.57
N ASP A 367 -16.71 3.84 13.20
CA ASP A 367 -16.61 3.87 14.65
C ASP A 367 -16.40 5.31 15.14
N ILE A 368 -17.46 5.90 15.68
CA ILE A 368 -17.47 7.25 16.27
C ILE A 368 -17.89 7.22 17.75
N ASN A 369 -17.82 6.04 18.40
CA ASN A 369 -18.14 5.86 19.81
C ASN A 369 -17.14 6.62 20.70
N SER A 370 -17.55 7.78 21.19
CA SER A 370 -16.66 8.76 21.80
C SER A 370 -16.88 8.85 23.31
N PRO A 371 -15.84 9.14 24.12
CA PRO A 371 -16.00 9.41 25.54
C PRO A 371 -16.92 10.63 25.79
N ILE A 372 -17.90 10.45 26.66
CA ILE A 372 -18.91 11.46 26.98
C ILE A 372 -18.68 12.00 28.40
N ASN A 373 -18.85 13.31 28.57
CA ASN A 373 -18.84 13.93 29.89
C ASN A 373 -20.08 13.44 30.69
N PRO A 374 -19.91 12.84 31.88
CA PRO A 374 -21.04 12.29 32.63
C PRO A 374 -22.14 13.30 32.96
N ASN A 375 -21.78 14.58 33.12
CA ASN A 375 -22.69 15.66 33.52
C ASN A 375 -23.31 16.38 32.31
N THR A 376 -22.49 16.80 31.35
CA THR A 376 -22.97 17.61 30.22
C THR A 376 -23.52 16.78 29.07
N LYS A 377 -23.25 15.46 29.08
CA LYS A 377 -23.55 14.53 27.98
C LYS A 377 -22.93 14.91 26.63
N LYS A 378 -21.92 15.78 26.64
CA LYS A 378 -21.17 16.20 25.46
C LYS A 378 -19.96 15.31 25.17
N ILE A 379 -19.58 15.24 23.90
CA ILE A 379 -18.35 14.58 23.45
C ILE A 379 -17.13 15.29 24.05
N THR A 380 -16.21 14.52 24.63
CA THR A 380 -14.99 15.04 25.25
C THR A 380 -13.72 14.74 24.45
N ASN A 381 -13.80 13.84 23.47
CA ASN A 381 -12.70 13.49 22.59
C ASN A 381 -13.24 13.09 21.21
N GLU A 382 -12.76 13.77 20.17
CA GLU A 382 -13.24 13.67 18.80
C GLU A 382 -12.35 12.79 17.90
N ASN A 383 -11.29 12.17 18.42
CA ASN A 383 -10.30 11.44 17.62
C ASN A 383 -10.93 10.35 16.72
N ARG A 384 -11.94 9.63 17.20
CA ARG A 384 -12.64 8.60 16.40
C ARG A 384 -13.47 9.20 15.26
N ILE A 385 -14.04 10.38 15.49
CA ILE A 385 -14.72 11.17 14.46
C ILE A 385 -13.70 11.59 13.41
N ASP A 386 -12.57 12.16 13.85
CA ASP A 386 -11.50 12.63 12.95
C ASP A 386 -10.96 11.53 12.05
N GLN A 387 -10.76 10.32 12.58
CA GLN A 387 -10.28 9.17 11.80
C GLN A 387 -11.27 8.72 10.72
N SER A 388 -12.57 8.79 11.00
CA SER A 388 -13.63 8.39 10.07
C SER A 388 -13.80 9.38 8.90
N LEU A 389 -13.35 10.64 9.06
CA LEU A 389 -13.48 11.68 8.03
C LEU A 389 -12.82 11.31 6.70
N VAL A 390 -11.72 10.55 6.74
CA VAL A 390 -10.96 10.19 5.54
C VAL A 390 -11.82 9.36 4.59
N THR A 391 -12.44 8.29 5.11
CA THR A 391 -13.34 7.42 4.34
C THR A 391 -14.60 8.16 3.88
N ILE A 392 -15.17 9.02 4.74
CA ILE A 392 -16.35 9.82 4.40
C ILE A 392 -16.04 10.75 3.21
N LYS A 393 -14.93 11.49 3.27
CA LYS A 393 -14.51 12.40 2.19
C LYS A 393 -14.25 11.65 0.89
N GLU A 394 -13.60 10.49 0.97
CA GLU A 394 -13.30 9.67 -0.22
C GLU A 394 -14.58 9.23 -0.93
N LEU A 395 -15.56 8.69 -0.20
CA LEU A 395 -16.84 8.25 -0.78
C LEU A 395 -17.65 9.42 -1.38
N VAL A 396 -17.68 10.56 -0.70
CA VAL A 396 -18.35 11.77 -1.20
C VAL A 396 -17.67 12.27 -2.48
N ASN A 397 -16.33 12.33 -2.52
CA ASN A 397 -15.56 12.72 -3.70
C ASN A 397 -15.79 11.76 -4.89
N LYS A 398 -16.03 10.48 -4.61
CA LYS A 398 -16.40 9.47 -5.62
C LYS A 398 -17.88 9.54 -6.06
N GLY A 399 -18.65 10.51 -5.56
CA GLY A 399 -20.04 10.77 -5.96
C GLY A 399 -21.05 9.83 -5.32
N ALA A 400 -20.78 9.29 -4.12
CA ALA A 400 -21.74 8.47 -3.39
C ALA A 400 -22.90 9.29 -2.81
N LYS A 401 -24.04 8.62 -2.61
CA LYS A 401 -25.12 9.05 -1.70
C LYS A 401 -24.88 8.33 -0.37
N LEU A 402 -24.36 9.02 0.63
CA LEU A 402 -23.74 8.36 1.78
C LEU A 402 -24.70 8.22 2.96
N VAL A 403 -24.95 6.98 3.39
CA VAL A 403 -25.71 6.67 4.61
C VAL A 403 -24.74 6.13 5.65
N ILE A 404 -24.56 6.85 6.76
CA ILE A 404 -23.65 6.49 7.83
C ILE A 404 -24.45 5.81 8.96
N ILE A 405 -23.93 4.69 9.43
CA ILE A 405 -24.42 3.99 10.62
C ILE A 405 -23.30 3.85 11.66
N ALA A 406 -23.66 4.06 12.92
CA ALA A 406 -22.71 4.06 14.02
C ALA A 406 -23.35 3.69 15.36
N HIS A 407 -22.53 3.54 16.40
CA HIS A 407 -23.00 3.29 17.76
C HIS A 407 -22.31 4.21 18.77
N GLN A 408 -22.96 4.43 19.91
CA GLN A 408 -22.44 5.19 21.04
C GLN A 408 -22.90 4.55 22.37
N GLY A 409 -21.97 4.31 23.30
CA GLY A 409 -22.28 3.61 24.57
C GLY A 409 -22.69 2.14 24.40
N ASP A 410 -22.98 1.44 25.49
CA ASP A 410 -23.41 0.03 25.49
C ASP A 410 -24.36 -0.27 26.66
N THR A 411 -24.94 -1.47 26.75
CA THR A 411 -25.83 -1.85 27.87
C THR A 411 -25.14 -1.85 29.23
N LEU A 412 -23.86 -2.23 29.28
CA LEU A 412 -23.04 -2.17 30.50
C LEU A 412 -22.56 -0.74 30.84
N ASP A 413 -22.70 0.19 29.89
CA ASP A 413 -22.31 1.60 29.99
C ASP A 413 -23.52 2.47 29.60
N TYR A 414 -24.67 2.13 30.18
CA TYR A 414 -25.98 2.65 29.77
C TYR A 414 -26.05 4.19 29.82
N GLN A 415 -25.33 4.80 30.76
CA GLN A 415 -25.20 6.26 30.87
C GLN A 415 -24.62 6.94 29.63
N ASN A 416 -23.90 6.20 28.78
CA ASN A 416 -23.31 6.68 27.53
C ASN A 416 -24.12 6.24 26.31
N LEU A 417 -25.23 5.52 26.49
CA LEU A 417 -26.16 5.15 25.41
C LEU A 417 -27.05 6.36 25.08
N ILE A 418 -26.58 7.19 24.14
CA ILE A 418 -27.23 8.46 23.75
C ILE A 418 -27.41 8.56 22.22
N SER A 419 -28.19 9.54 21.78
CA SER A 419 -28.39 9.84 20.35
C SER A 419 -27.10 10.32 19.67
N LEU A 420 -26.96 10.05 18.37
CA LEU A 420 -25.83 10.48 17.53
C LEU A 420 -25.97 11.89 16.95
N ARG A 421 -26.94 12.67 17.43
CA ARG A 421 -27.18 14.04 16.95
C ARG A 421 -25.95 14.94 17.07
N GLU A 422 -25.26 14.92 18.22
CA GLU A 422 -24.04 15.70 18.41
C GLU A 422 -22.92 15.24 17.45
N HIS A 423 -22.83 13.94 17.16
CA HIS A 423 -21.87 13.43 16.18
C HIS A 423 -22.15 13.95 14.77
N ALA A 424 -23.41 14.07 14.35
CA ALA A 424 -23.77 14.67 13.07
C ALA A 424 -23.35 16.16 12.99
N GLU A 425 -23.55 16.92 14.08
CA GLU A 425 -23.12 18.31 14.18
C GLU A 425 -21.59 18.44 14.04
N GLN A 426 -20.85 17.60 14.76
CA GLN A 426 -19.38 17.56 14.71
C GLN A 426 -18.85 17.14 13.33
N LEU A 427 -19.43 16.11 12.72
CA LEU A 427 -19.09 15.68 11.37
C LEU A 427 -19.36 16.80 10.36
N SER A 428 -20.49 17.49 10.47
CA SER A 428 -20.83 18.61 9.59
C SER A 428 -19.79 19.73 9.67
N GLN A 429 -19.42 20.11 10.90
CA GLN A 429 -18.41 21.15 11.14
C GLN A 429 -17.04 20.77 10.55
N LYS A 430 -16.60 19.53 10.75
CA LYS A 430 -15.27 19.06 10.30
C LYS A 430 -15.20 18.78 8.79
N LEU A 431 -16.31 18.44 8.16
CA LEU A 431 -16.38 18.23 6.71
C LEU A 431 -16.59 19.54 5.94
N GLY A 432 -17.16 20.57 6.59
CA GLY A 432 -17.57 21.80 5.90
C GLY A 432 -18.79 21.61 4.98
N GLN A 433 -19.56 20.55 5.19
CA GLN A 433 -20.80 20.23 4.47
C GLN A 433 -21.82 19.63 5.45
N GLU A 434 -23.10 19.76 5.15
CA GLU A 434 -24.16 19.25 6.03
C GLU A 434 -24.17 17.72 6.08
N VAL A 435 -24.09 17.16 7.29
CA VAL A 435 -24.43 15.77 7.59
C VAL A 435 -25.83 15.77 8.18
N GLN A 436 -26.80 15.36 7.36
CA GLN A 436 -28.19 15.28 7.80
C GLN A 436 -28.31 14.23 8.89
N PHE A 437 -29.13 14.49 9.91
CA PHE A 437 -29.43 13.54 10.97
C PHE A 437 -30.89 13.06 10.88
N ILE A 438 -31.14 11.81 11.28
CA ILE A 438 -32.48 11.28 11.49
C ILE A 438 -32.51 10.46 12.79
N ASP A 439 -33.47 10.78 13.65
CA ASP A 439 -33.76 10.10 14.92
C ASP A 439 -34.54 8.80 14.67
N ASP A 440 -33.97 7.95 13.81
CA ASP A 440 -34.49 6.65 13.42
C ASP A 440 -33.32 5.81 12.87
N VAL A 441 -33.22 4.55 13.30
CA VAL A 441 -32.14 3.64 12.92
C VAL A 441 -32.48 2.85 11.64
N ALA A 442 -33.69 2.30 11.58
CA ALA A 442 -34.12 1.42 10.48
C ALA A 442 -35.63 1.44 10.22
N GLY A 443 -36.37 2.33 10.90
CA GLY A 443 -37.80 2.49 10.76
C GLY A 443 -38.21 3.24 9.48
N PRO A 444 -39.53 3.52 9.34
CA PRO A 444 -40.07 4.13 8.13
C PRO A 444 -39.43 5.47 7.76
N ALA A 445 -39.07 6.31 8.74
CA ALA A 445 -38.53 7.64 8.50
C ALA A 445 -37.09 7.57 7.97
N ALA A 446 -36.26 6.70 8.55
CA ALA A 446 -34.91 6.43 8.03
C ALA A 446 -34.97 5.93 6.58
N ARG A 447 -35.84 4.94 6.32
CA ARG A 447 -35.99 4.32 4.99
C ARG A 447 -36.45 5.32 3.93
N GLU A 448 -37.39 6.20 4.26
CA GLU A 448 -37.84 7.26 3.35
C GLU A 448 -36.71 8.24 3.05
N LYS A 449 -35.95 8.65 4.06
CA LYS A 449 -34.86 9.60 3.90
C LYS A 449 -33.70 9.03 3.07
N ILE A 450 -33.37 7.75 3.25
CA ILE A 450 -32.38 7.04 2.42
C ILE A 450 -32.80 7.02 0.94
N LYS A 451 -34.06 6.72 0.63
CA LYS A 451 -34.56 6.69 -0.76
C LYS A 451 -34.46 8.03 -1.48
N ASN A 452 -34.64 9.12 -0.73
CA ASN A 452 -34.66 10.48 -1.25
C ASN A 452 -33.28 11.16 -1.26
N LEU A 453 -32.23 10.47 -0.78
CA LEU A 453 -30.88 11.00 -0.69
C LEU A 453 -30.30 11.29 -2.09
N LYS A 454 -29.69 12.47 -2.25
CA LYS A 454 -29.10 12.91 -3.52
C LYS A 454 -27.60 12.66 -3.55
N GLU A 455 -27.02 12.71 -4.76
CA GLU A 455 -25.59 12.56 -4.96
C GLU A 455 -24.81 13.62 -4.17
N GLY A 456 -23.81 13.18 -3.39
CA GLY A 456 -23.01 14.03 -2.52
C GLY A 456 -23.65 14.34 -1.15
N GLU A 457 -24.91 13.99 -0.92
CA GLU A 457 -25.54 14.17 0.39
C GLU A 457 -25.12 13.06 1.37
N ILE A 458 -25.02 13.43 2.66
CA ILE A 458 -24.66 12.55 3.75
C ILE A 458 -25.80 12.50 4.76
N LEU A 459 -26.21 11.29 5.16
CA LEU A 459 -27.21 11.02 6.18
C LEU A 459 -26.61 10.15 7.29
N LEU A 460 -26.64 10.61 8.54
CA LEU A 460 -26.36 9.81 9.73
C LEU A 460 -27.66 9.30 10.35
N LEU A 461 -27.81 7.98 10.44
CA LEU A 461 -28.89 7.33 11.20
C LEU A 461 -28.57 7.37 12.70
N ASP A 462 -29.59 7.26 13.55
CA ASP A 462 -29.35 7.29 14.99
C ASP A 462 -28.63 6.02 15.49
N ASN A 463 -28.33 5.99 16.79
CA ASN A 463 -27.51 5.01 17.47
C ASN A 463 -28.04 3.59 17.24
N LEU A 464 -27.23 2.78 16.53
CA LEU A 464 -27.51 1.38 16.25
C LEU A 464 -27.90 0.58 17.50
N ARG A 465 -27.30 0.90 18.65
CA ARG A 465 -27.53 0.20 19.93
C ARG A 465 -28.87 0.52 20.60
N PHE A 466 -29.72 1.34 19.99
CA PHE A 466 -31.14 1.37 20.33
C PHE A 466 -31.89 0.13 19.83
N LEU A 467 -31.34 -0.58 18.85
CA LEU A 467 -31.84 -1.88 18.44
C LEU A 467 -31.23 -2.98 19.32
N THR A 468 -32.09 -3.82 19.91
CA THR A 468 -31.68 -4.94 20.78
C THR A 468 -30.72 -5.90 20.10
N GLU A 469 -30.78 -6.04 18.77
CA GLU A 469 -29.89 -6.92 18.00
C GLU A 469 -28.46 -6.37 17.82
N GLU A 470 -28.19 -5.11 18.16
CA GLU A 470 -26.87 -4.46 18.02
C GLU A 470 -26.10 -4.28 19.35
N VAL A 471 -26.76 -4.48 20.49
CA VAL A 471 -26.10 -4.36 21.81
C VAL A 471 -25.20 -5.55 22.10
N SER A 472 -24.10 -5.35 22.85
CA SER A 472 -23.12 -6.43 23.05
C SER A 472 -23.72 -7.65 23.76
N THR A 473 -24.66 -7.45 24.68
CA THR A 473 -25.29 -8.55 25.42
C THR A 473 -26.13 -9.47 24.54
N PHE A 474 -26.58 -9.00 23.37
CA PHE A 474 -27.31 -9.83 22.42
C PHE A 474 -26.40 -10.92 21.83
N GLU A 475 -25.17 -10.58 21.47
CA GLU A 475 -24.20 -11.54 20.91
C GLU A 475 -23.84 -12.65 21.93
N ASP A 476 -23.95 -12.36 23.23
CA ASP A 476 -23.72 -13.32 24.30
C ASP A 476 -24.91 -14.26 24.51
N ALA A 477 -26.13 -13.73 24.45
CA ALA A 477 -27.37 -14.48 24.67
C ALA A 477 -27.83 -15.25 23.42
N VAL A 478 -27.60 -14.70 22.22
CA VAL A 478 -28.10 -15.22 20.95
C VAL A 478 -26.92 -15.43 20.00
N LYS A 479 -26.51 -16.69 19.86
CA LYS A 479 -25.40 -17.09 18.98
C LYS A 479 -25.92 -17.34 17.57
N LEU A 480 -25.90 -16.30 16.73
CA LEU A 480 -26.23 -16.38 15.31
C LEU A 480 -24.97 -16.30 14.45
N ALA A 481 -24.98 -17.03 13.33
CA ALA A 481 -24.04 -16.83 12.23
C ALA A 481 -24.44 -15.61 11.38
N PRO A 482 -23.50 -14.97 10.65
CA PRO A 482 -23.81 -13.83 9.80
C PRO A 482 -24.97 -14.07 8.81
N GLU A 483 -25.04 -15.26 8.23
CA GLU A 483 -26.06 -15.66 7.27
C GLU A 483 -27.47 -15.75 7.90
N GLU A 484 -27.55 -15.97 9.21
CA GLU A 484 -28.82 -16.00 9.96
C GLU A 484 -29.27 -14.59 10.38
N MET A 485 -28.34 -13.64 10.43
CA MET A 485 -28.62 -12.23 10.79
C MET A 485 -29.20 -11.42 9.63
N VAL A 486 -29.28 -11.96 8.41
CA VAL A 486 -29.83 -11.23 7.24
C VAL A 486 -31.30 -10.81 7.41
N ASN A 487 -32.05 -11.51 8.27
CA ASN A 487 -33.46 -11.23 8.57
C ASN A 487 -33.67 -10.33 9.80
N THR A 488 -32.59 -9.82 10.39
CA THR A 488 -32.65 -8.86 11.50
C THR A 488 -33.37 -7.57 11.07
N TYR A 489 -33.91 -6.84 12.04
CA TYR A 489 -34.72 -5.65 11.75
C TYR A 489 -33.91 -4.59 10.98
N LEU A 490 -32.65 -4.38 11.35
CA LEU A 490 -31.72 -3.48 10.69
C LEU A 490 -31.45 -3.91 9.25
N VAL A 491 -30.98 -5.15 9.06
CA VAL A 491 -30.47 -5.61 7.76
C VAL A 491 -31.61 -5.71 6.76
N SER A 492 -32.74 -6.32 7.13
CA SER A 492 -33.90 -6.49 6.26
C SER A 492 -34.53 -5.18 5.79
N ASN A 493 -34.46 -4.11 6.61
CA ASN A 493 -35.02 -2.81 6.26
C ASN A 493 -34.06 -1.89 5.49
N ILE A 494 -32.74 -2.01 5.71
CA ILE A 494 -31.74 -1.12 5.11
C ILE A 494 -31.11 -1.71 3.85
N ALA A 495 -30.77 -3.01 3.84
CA ALA A 495 -30.05 -3.63 2.72
C ALA A 495 -30.73 -3.43 1.34
N PRO A 496 -32.07 -3.48 1.22
CA PRO A 496 -32.75 -3.26 -0.07
C PRO A 496 -32.67 -1.81 -0.59
N LEU A 497 -32.18 -0.87 0.20
CA LEU A 497 -32.16 0.57 -0.12
C LEU A 497 -30.77 1.08 -0.52
N VAL A 498 -29.76 0.21 -0.48
CA VAL A 498 -28.36 0.58 -0.67
C VAL A 498 -27.72 -0.32 -1.72
N ASP A 499 -26.77 0.23 -2.50
CA ASP A 499 -26.06 -0.50 -3.56
C ASP A 499 -24.79 -1.19 -3.02
N TYR A 500 -24.09 -0.52 -2.08
CA TYR A 500 -22.80 -0.97 -1.55
C TYR A 500 -22.75 -0.85 -0.04
N TYR A 501 -21.95 -1.70 0.58
CA TYR A 501 -21.62 -1.62 1.99
C TYR A 501 -20.13 -1.34 2.18
N VAL A 502 -19.80 -0.40 3.07
CA VAL A 502 -18.43 -0.09 3.45
C VAL A 502 -18.31 -0.21 4.96
N ASN A 503 -17.35 -0.99 5.45
CA ASN A 503 -17.06 -1.06 6.87
C ASN A 503 -15.69 -0.45 7.18
N ASP A 504 -15.70 0.57 8.04
CA ASP A 504 -14.52 1.29 8.50
C ASP A 504 -14.35 1.20 10.03
N ALA A 505 -15.18 0.40 10.71
CA ALA A 505 -15.27 0.30 12.16
C ALA A 505 -14.34 -0.78 12.75
N PHE A 506 -13.05 -0.76 12.41
CA PHE A 506 -12.09 -1.80 12.84
C PHE A 506 -12.01 -1.99 14.36
N ALA A 507 -12.19 -0.92 15.15
CA ALA A 507 -12.16 -1.03 16.60
C ALA A 507 -13.24 -1.96 17.17
N ALA A 508 -14.37 -2.11 16.46
CA ALA A 508 -15.46 -3.02 16.78
C ALA A 508 -15.35 -4.37 16.03
N ALA A 509 -14.27 -4.64 15.29
CA ALA A 509 -14.12 -5.85 14.45
C ALA A 509 -14.21 -7.18 15.21
N HIS A 510 -14.06 -7.14 16.53
CA HIS A 510 -14.19 -8.29 17.42
C HIS A 510 -15.63 -8.64 17.82
N ARG A 511 -16.61 -7.81 17.44
CA ARG A 511 -18.04 -7.97 17.73
C ARG A 511 -18.76 -8.66 16.58
N ASN A 512 -19.73 -9.50 16.92
CA ASN A 512 -20.55 -10.25 15.99
C ASN A 512 -21.98 -9.69 16.00
N SER A 513 -22.16 -8.43 15.57
CA SER A 513 -23.47 -7.79 15.47
C SER A 513 -23.91 -7.61 14.00
N PRO A 514 -25.21 -7.49 13.71
CA PRO A 514 -25.71 -7.43 12.32
C PRO A 514 -25.03 -6.34 11.48
N SER A 515 -24.87 -5.14 12.04
CA SER A 515 -24.20 -3.99 11.39
C SER A 515 -22.72 -4.21 11.09
N MET A 516 -22.10 -5.24 11.69
CA MET A 516 -20.68 -5.57 11.54
C MET A 516 -20.45 -6.74 10.59
N VAL A 517 -21.37 -7.72 10.49
CA VAL A 517 -21.10 -8.97 9.75
C VAL A 517 -22.15 -9.37 8.73
N ALA A 518 -23.38 -8.86 8.81
CA ALA A 518 -24.50 -9.41 8.05
C ALA A 518 -24.71 -8.73 6.69
N PHE A 519 -24.39 -7.45 6.54
CA PHE A 519 -24.54 -6.74 5.26
C PHE A 519 -23.63 -7.34 4.17
N GLN A 520 -22.47 -7.87 4.56
CA GLN A 520 -21.52 -8.55 3.69
C GLN A 520 -22.09 -9.76 2.95
N GLU A 521 -23.09 -10.42 3.54
CA GLU A 521 -23.79 -11.54 2.94
C GLU A 521 -24.69 -11.11 1.78
N LEU A 522 -25.14 -9.85 1.75
CA LEU A 522 -26.13 -9.37 0.81
C LEU A 522 -25.58 -8.39 -0.22
N LEU A 523 -24.52 -7.65 0.12
CA LEU A 523 -24.07 -6.48 -0.64
C LEU A 523 -22.58 -6.58 -1.02
N PRO A 524 -22.19 -6.07 -2.20
CA PRO A 524 -20.78 -5.87 -2.53
C PRO A 524 -20.15 -4.95 -1.48
N THR A 525 -19.07 -5.42 -0.87
CA THR A 525 -18.51 -4.82 0.34
C THR A 525 -17.07 -4.38 0.13
N ALA A 526 -16.74 -3.18 0.62
CA ALA A 526 -15.37 -2.65 0.69
C ALA A 526 -14.95 -2.32 2.12
N ALA A 527 -13.65 -2.44 2.39
CA ALA A 527 -13.01 -1.84 3.54
C ALA A 527 -12.91 -0.32 3.35
N GLY A 528 -13.24 0.44 4.38
CA GLY A 528 -12.89 1.84 4.47
C GLY A 528 -11.39 2.05 4.68
N VAL A 529 -10.95 3.31 4.60
CA VAL A 529 -9.53 3.68 4.67
C VAL A 529 -8.93 3.39 6.05
N LEU A 530 -9.68 3.61 7.14
CA LEU A 530 -9.22 3.30 8.49
C LEU A 530 -9.08 1.80 8.68
N TYR A 531 -10.06 1.01 8.23
CA TYR A 531 -9.97 -0.45 8.30
C TYR A 531 -8.75 -0.98 7.54
N ASP A 532 -8.56 -0.56 6.29
CA ASP A 532 -7.43 -0.99 5.46
C ASP A 532 -6.09 -0.65 6.11
N ARG A 533 -5.96 0.57 6.65
CA ARG A 533 -4.78 1.01 7.37
C ARG A 533 -4.49 0.16 8.60
N GLU A 534 -5.51 -0.11 9.43
CA GLU A 534 -5.35 -0.91 10.65
C GLU A 534 -4.94 -2.35 10.32
N VAL A 535 -5.65 -3.03 9.43
CA VAL A 535 -5.31 -4.41 9.06
C VAL A 535 -3.93 -4.49 8.41
N THR A 536 -3.57 -3.54 7.55
CA THR A 536 -2.25 -3.49 6.92
C THR A 536 -1.14 -3.27 7.95
N ALA A 537 -1.32 -2.36 8.91
CA ALA A 537 -0.33 -2.11 9.95
C ALA A 537 -0.12 -3.34 10.85
N LEU A 538 -1.19 -4.06 11.20
CA LEU A 538 -1.09 -5.27 12.01
C LEU A 538 -0.51 -6.46 11.26
N ALA A 539 -0.82 -6.61 9.98
CA ALA A 539 -0.22 -7.63 9.12
C ALA A 539 1.29 -7.42 8.96
N LYS A 540 1.76 -6.16 8.87
CA LYS A 540 3.20 -5.83 8.89
C LYS A 540 3.92 -6.25 10.16
N VAL A 541 3.21 -6.41 11.28
CA VAL A 541 3.79 -6.85 12.55
C VAL A 541 3.76 -8.37 12.69
N LEU A 542 2.72 -9.04 12.20
CA LEU A 542 2.55 -10.49 12.36
C LEU A 542 3.11 -11.32 11.21
N ASP A 543 2.79 -10.95 9.97
CA ASP A 543 2.93 -11.83 8.80
C ASP A 543 4.25 -11.60 8.06
N ASP A 544 4.72 -10.35 7.98
CA ASP A 544 5.96 -9.97 7.28
C ASP A 544 6.71 -8.83 7.98
N PRO A 545 7.15 -9.01 9.24
CA PRO A 545 7.87 -7.96 9.96
C PRO A 545 9.31 -7.83 9.48
N LYS A 546 9.78 -6.57 9.40
CA LYS A 546 11.22 -6.29 9.26
C LYS A 546 11.92 -6.70 10.55
N ARG A 547 12.97 -7.51 10.42
CA ARG A 547 13.68 -8.09 11.56
C ARG A 547 14.87 -7.21 11.98
N PRO A 548 15.19 -7.16 13.29
CA PRO A 548 14.51 -7.83 14.40
C PRO A 548 13.10 -7.26 14.69
N CYS A 549 12.12 -8.15 14.90
CA CYS A 549 10.77 -7.80 15.31
C CYS A 549 10.66 -7.93 16.84
N VAL A 550 10.41 -6.80 17.51
CA VAL A 550 10.49 -6.70 18.97
C VAL A 550 9.13 -6.33 19.56
N PHE A 551 8.67 -7.14 20.51
CA PHE A 551 7.44 -6.89 21.25
C PHE A 551 7.77 -6.41 22.67
N LEU A 552 7.39 -5.19 23.04
CA LEU A 552 7.47 -4.67 24.41
C LEU A 552 6.10 -4.79 25.08
N LEU A 553 5.99 -5.74 26.03
CA LEU A 553 4.76 -6.08 26.71
C LEU A 553 4.83 -5.68 28.20
N GLY A 554 4.15 -4.59 28.54
CA GLY A 554 4.10 -3.99 29.87
C GLY A 554 2.70 -3.94 30.47
N GLY A 555 2.49 -2.97 31.36
CA GLY A 555 1.21 -2.62 31.95
C GLY A 555 0.72 -3.57 33.03
N ALA A 556 -0.52 -3.34 33.47
CA ALA A 556 -1.21 -4.16 34.47
C ALA A 556 -2.22 -5.15 33.87
N LYS A 557 -2.52 -5.06 32.57
CA LYS A 557 -3.45 -5.95 31.86
C LYS A 557 -2.75 -7.21 31.32
N ILE A 558 -2.34 -8.07 32.25
CA ILE A 558 -1.54 -9.27 31.96
C ILE A 558 -2.24 -10.23 30.98
N SER A 559 -3.57 -10.31 31.02
CA SER A 559 -4.35 -11.15 30.10
C SER A 559 -4.07 -10.85 28.64
N ASP A 560 -3.93 -9.57 28.31
CA ASP A 560 -3.74 -9.09 26.95
C ASP A 560 -2.32 -9.47 26.49
N ALA A 561 -1.33 -9.16 27.31
CA ALA A 561 0.08 -9.51 27.07
C ALA A 561 0.29 -11.01 26.85
N PHE A 562 -0.23 -11.86 27.73
CA PHE A 562 -0.07 -13.32 27.62
C PHE A 562 -0.77 -13.88 26.39
N SER A 563 -1.95 -13.35 26.04
CA SER A 563 -2.69 -13.82 24.86
C SER A 563 -1.96 -13.55 23.54
N MET A 564 -1.28 -12.41 23.42
CA MET A 564 -0.47 -12.07 22.24
C MET A 564 0.85 -12.86 22.24
N MET A 565 1.53 -12.92 23.39
CA MET A 565 2.83 -13.56 23.56
C MET A 565 2.83 -15.02 23.08
N GLY A 566 1.77 -15.77 23.42
CA GLY A 566 1.64 -17.17 22.98
C GLY A 566 1.67 -17.33 21.46
N LYS A 567 0.94 -16.50 20.72
CA LYS A 567 0.90 -16.55 19.26
C LYS A 567 2.23 -16.12 18.64
N VAL A 568 2.72 -14.94 19.00
CA VAL A 568 3.86 -14.32 18.31
C VAL A 568 5.17 -15.10 18.54
N LEU A 569 5.28 -15.81 19.67
CA LEU A 569 6.38 -16.73 19.92
C LEU A 569 6.23 -18.04 19.12
N ALA A 570 5.04 -18.63 19.09
CA ALA A 570 4.77 -19.90 18.41
C ALA A 570 4.89 -19.80 16.88
N GLU A 571 4.42 -18.70 16.30
CA GLU A 571 4.48 -18.45 14.84
C GLU A 571 5.82 -17.83 14.41
N GLY A 572 6.66 -17.41 15.35
CA GLY A 572 7.96 -16.82 15.06
C GLY A 572 7.90 -15.38 14.53
N SER A 573 6.76 -14.70 14.68
CA SER A 573 6.60 -13.27 14.36
C SER A 573 7.50 -12.39 15.24
N ALA A 574 7.72 -12.77 16.50
CA ALA A 574 8.62 -12.06 17.41
C ALA A 574 10.02 -12.72 17.46
N ASP A 575 11.05 -11.90 17.25
CA ASP A 575 12.44 -12.26 17.55
C ASP A 575 12.72 -12.10 19.04
N TYR A 576 12.24 -10.99 19.62
CA TYR A 576 12.35 -10.70 21.05
C TYR A 576 11.02 -10.25 21.65
N VAL A 577 10.73 -10.72 22.85
CA VAL A 577 9.63 -10.25 23.71
C VAL A 577 10.24 -9.68 24.99
N LEU A 578 10.20 -8.36 25.11
CA LEU A 578 10.64 -7.60 26.26
C LEU A 578 9.49 -7.47 27.25
N THR A 579 9.64 -8.02 28.46
CA THR A 579 8.57 -7.99 29.48
C THR A 579 8.85 -6.90 30.51
N ALA A 580 7.79 -6.21 30.94
CA ALA A 580 7.88 -5.14 31.94
C ALA A 580 6.57 -5.00 32.72
N GLY A 581 6.50 -4.03 33.63
CA GLY A 581 5.33 -3.84 34.48
C GLY A 581 4.99 -5.11 35.27
N VAL A 582 3.69 -5.40 35.43
CA VAL A 582 3.25 -6.58 36.17
C VAL A 582 3.52 -7.87 35.38
N THR A 583 3.54 -7.81 34.04
CA THR A 583 3.94 -8.94 33.18
C THR A 583 5.37 -9.38 33.47
N GLY A 584 6.31 -8.44 33.60
CA GLY A 584 7.70 -8.73 33.97
C GLY A 584 7.84 -9.30 35.38
N GLN A 585 7.04 -8.82 36.34
CA GLN A 585 7.00 -9.35 37.71
C GLN A 585 6.51 -10.81 37.75
N ILE A 586 5.43 -11.14 37.03
CA ILE A 586 4.94 -12.52 36.91
C ILE A 586 6.00 -13.44 36.29
N MET A 587 6.64 -13.01 35.19
CA MET A 587 7.72 -13.77 34.56
C MET A 587 8.89 -14.01 35.51
N TYR A 588 9.22 -13.02 36.34
CA TYR A 588 10.29 -13.15 37.32
C TYR A 588 10.01 -14.21 38.39
N ILE A 589 8.79 -14.25 38.94
CA ILE A 589 8.41 -15.21 40.00
C ILE A 589 8.11 -16.62 39.46
N ALA A 590 7.81 -16.77 38.17
CA ALA A 590 7.49 -18.04 37.53
C ALA A 590 8.46 -19.22 37.83
N PRO A 591 9.80 -19.03 37.83
CA PRO A 591 10.76 -20.05 38.25
C PRO A 591 10.90 -20.23 39.77
N GLY A 592 9.99 -19.70 40.58
CA GLY A 592 10.00 -19.82 42.05
C GLY A 592 10.81 -18.73 42.78
N LYS A 593 11.15 -17.63 42.10
CA LYS A 593 11.80 -16.47 42.71
C LYS A 593 10.79 -15.63 43.50
N LYS A 594 11.29 -14.79 44.41
CA LYS A 594 10.48 -13.89 45.25
C LYS A 594 10.80 -12.43 44.94
N LEU A 595 9.76 -11.60 44.91
CA LEU A 595 9.88 -10.13 44.78
C LEU A 595 9.87 -9.48 46.17
N GLY A 596 9.13 -10.07 47.12
CA GLY A 596 8.84 -9.50 48.44
C GLY A 596 7.36 -9.14 48.61
N SER A 597 6.94 -9.04 49.88
CA SER A 597 5.53 -9.07 50.26
C SER A 597 4.65 -8.02 49.57
N PRO A 598 5.05 -6.74 49.40
CA PRO A 598 4.16 -5.73 48.82
C PRO A 598 3.77 -5.98 47.35
N SER A 599 4.73 -6.36 46.50
CA SER A 599 4.46 -6.66 45.08
C SER A 599 3.76 -8.00 44.89
N GLU A 600 4.13 -9.02 45.66
CA GLU A 600 3.45 -10.32 45.62
C GLU A 600 2.00 -10.20 46.09
N LYS A 601 1.74 -9.43 47.15
CA LYS A 601 0.37 -9.16 47.60
C LYS A 601 -0.47 -8.46 46.54
N PHE A 602 0.08 -7.49 45.81
CA PHE A 602 -0.63 -6.85 44.69
C PHE A 602 -1.02 -7.86 43.60
N ILE A 603 -0.15 -8.82 43.31
CA ILE A 603 -0.39 -9.91 42.35
C ILE A 603 -1.51 -10.84 42.86
N THR A 604 -1.44 -11.26 44.12
CA THR A 604 -2.43 -12.15 44.75
C THR A 604 -3.80 -11.48 44.89
N ASP A 605 -3.86 -10.24 45.38
CA ASP A 605 -5.10 -9.48 45.59
C ASP A 605 -5.88 -9.25 44.28
N ARG A 606 -5.17 -9.26 43.12
CA ARG A 606 -5.77 -9.16 41.78
C ARG A 606 -5.98 -10.51 41.09
N GLY A 607 -5.67 -11.63 41.75
CA GLY A 607 -5.83 -12.98 41.21
C GLY A 607 -4.95 -13.24 39.98
N LEU A 608 -3.76 -12.62 39.93
CA LEU A 608 -2.84 -12.71 38.78
C LEU A 608 -1.90 -13.92 38.86
N GLU A 609 -1.90 -14.65 39.98
CA GLU A 609 -1.12 -15.88 40.17
C GLU A 609 -1.43 -16.97 39.14
N LYS A 610 -2.64 -16.96 38.58
CA LYS A 610 -3.03 -17.88 37.49
C LYS A 610 -2.13 -17.81 36.25
N PHE A 611 -1.35 -16.73 36.09
CA PHE A 611 -0.41 -16.56 34.97
C PHE A 611 1.00 -17.10 35.26
N VAL A 612 1.31 -17.51 36.50
CA VAL A 612 2.62 -18.04 36.91
C VAL A 612 2.97 -19.34 36.20
N GLU A 613 2.03 -20.28 36.09
CA GLU A 613 2.25 -21.53 35.35
C GLU A 613 2.45 -21.30 33.85
N PRO A 614 1.57 -20.56 33.13
CA PRO A 614 1.82 -20.18 31.73
C PRO A 614 3.16 -19.45 31.52
N ALA A 615 3.57 -18.60 32.46
CA ALA A 615 4.85 -17.90 32.40
C ALA A 615 6.02 -18.88 32.46
N ARG A 616 5.95 -19.88 33.35
CA ARG A 616 6.97 -20.92 33.45
C ARG A 616 7.10 -21.71 32.15
N ASP A 617 5.98 -22.03 31.51
CA ASP A 617 5.97 -22.70 30.21
C ASP A 617 6.62 -21.85 29.12
N TYR A 618 6.31 -20.54 29.06
CA TYR A 618 6.93 -19.64 28.09
C TYR A 618 8.45 -19.53 28.28
N LEU A 619 8.91 -19.34 29.52
CA LEU A 619 10.34 -19.24 29.83
C LEU A 619 11.10 -20.53 29.48
N LYS A 620 10.46 -21.69 29.68
CA LYS A 620 11.04 -22.98 29.34
C LYS A 620 11.12 -23.19 27.82
N ASN A 621 10.07 -22.83 27.09
CA ASN A 621 9.95 -23.10 25.66
C ASN A 621 10.65 -22.07 24.77
N TYR A 622 10.83 -20.83 25.27
CA TYR A 622 11.40 -19.71 24.49
C TYR A 622 12.48 -18.91 25.27
N PRO A 623 13.49 -19.58 25.85
CA PRO A 623 14.44 -18.94 26.77
C PRO A 623 15.25 -17.81 26.12
N ASP A 624 15.58 -17.92 24.83
CA ASP A 624 16.40 -16.94 24.11
C ASP A 624 15.60 -15.75 23.53
N LYS A 625 14.27 -15.87 23.51
CA LYS A 625 13.38 -14.83 22.96
C LYS A 625 12.78 -13.94 24.03
N LEU A 626 12.67 -14.42 25.27
CA LEU A 626 12.03 -13.71 26.38
C LEU A 626 13.05 -12.99 27.24
N LEU A 627 12.92 -11.66 27.30
CA LEU A 627 13.75 -10.82 28.16
C LEU A 627 12.94 -10.31 29.34
N LEU A 628 13.53 -10.45 30.53
CA LEU A 628 12.97 -10.02 31.79
C LEU A 628 13.77 -8.84 32.35
N PRO A 629 13.16 -7.98 33.20
CA PRO A 629 13.88 -6.95 33.91
C PRO A 629 14.98 -7.54 34.81
N SER A 630 16.17 -6.92 34.79
CA SER A 630 17.31 -7.26 35.65
C SER A 630 17.42 -6.38 36.91
N ASP A 631 16.61 -5.33 36.96
CA ASP A 631 16.55 -4.34 38.02
C ASP A 631 15.21 -3.59 37.96
N PHE A 632 14.81 -3.04 39.09
CA PHE A 632 13.50 -2.44 39.31
C PHE A 632 13.62 -1.11 40.05
N GLY A 633 12.70 -0.20 39.77
CA GLY A 633 12.48 1.01 40.55
C GLY A 633 11.55 0.75 41.74
N ILE A 634 11.89 1.30 42.91
CA ILE A 634 11.07 1.29 44.12
C ILE A 634 10.80 2.71 44.62
N ASP A 635 9.70 2.87 45.36
CA ASP A 635 9.46 4.06 46.17
C ASP A 635 9.91 3.81 47.62
N ASP A 636 10.87 4.62 48.11
CA ASP A 636 11.19 4.70 49.52
C ASP A 636 11.02 6.13 50.05
N GLY A 637 9.84 6.39 50.63
CA GLY A 637 9.52 7.67 51.27
C GLY A 637 9.33 8.83 50.29
N GLY A 638 8.78 8.55 49.09
CA GLY A 638 8.57 9.53 48.03
C GLY A 638 9.80 9.77 47.15
N LYS A 639 10.85 8.95 47.31
CA LYS A 639 12.07 9.01 46.51
C LYS A 639 12.27 7.70 45.76
N ARG A 640 12.65 7.82 44.50
CA ARG A 640 12.95 6.67 43.64
C ARG A 640 14.34 6.12 43.97
N TYR A 641 14.41 4.81 44.22
CA TYR A 641 15.65 4.04 44.28
C TYR A 641 15.58 2.87 43.31
N GLU A 642 16.73 2.34 42.91
CA GLU A 642 16.83 1.16 42.04
C GLU A 642 17.41 -0.01 42.82
N VAL A 643 16.82 -1.19 42.62
CA VAL A 643 17.24 -2.46 43.20
C VAL A 643 17.47 -3.48 42.10
N THR A 644 18.47 -4.32 42.24
CA THR A 644 18.76 -5.41 41.30
C THR A 644 18.04 -6.69 41.71
N THR A 645 18.08 -7.71 40.86
CA THR A 645 17.52 -9.02 41.22
C THR A 645 18.20 -9.68 42.42
N ASP A 646 19.44 -9.28 42.75
CA ASP A 646 20.21 -9.79 43.90
C ASP A 646 19.72 -9.20 45.23
N ASP A 647 19.01 -8.07 45.18
CA ASP A 647 18.45 -7.39 46.35
C ASP A 647 17.05 -7.91 46.72
N LEU A 648 16.49 -8.82 45.93
CA LEU A 648 15.15 -9.38 46.14
C LEU A 648 15.21 -10.65 47.02
N PRO A 649 14.24 -10.89 47.92
CA PRO A 649 12.99 -10.13 48.10
C PRO A 649 13.15 -8.84 48.92
N ILE A 650 12.32 -7.83 48.62
CA ILE A 650 12.30 -6.54 49.33
C ILE A 650 10.91 -6.17 49.86
N GLU A 651 10.85 -5.56 51.04
CA GLU A 651 9.60 -5.10 51.66
C GLU A 651 9.15 -3.71 51.15
N LYS A 652 9.22 -3.52 49.82
CA LYS A 652 8.78 -2.32 49.08
C LYS A 652 8.07 -2.71 47.79
N GLN A 653 7.19 -1.85 47.29
CA GLN A 653 6.51 -2.10 46.03
C GLN A 653 7.42 -1.76 44.85
N LEU A 654 7.51 -2.67 43.87
CA LEU A 654 8.17 -2.42 42.59
C LEU A 654 7.25 -1.59 41.70
N ILE A 655 7.69 -0.38 41.34
CA ILE A 655 6.87 0.61 40.64
C ILE A 655 7.25 0.82 39.17
N ASP A 656 8.43 0.33 38.74
CA ASP A 656 8.98 0.55 37.40
C ASP A 656 10.17 -0.39 37.12
N ILE A 657 10.71 -0.37 35.90
CA ILE A 657 12.00 -1.00 35.55
C ILE A 657 13.19 -0.09 35.92
N GLY A 658 14.35 -0.67 36.22
CA GLY A 658 15.58 0.06 36.54
C GLY A 658 16.43 0.45 35.31
N SER A 659 17.48 1.24 35.55
CA SER A 659 18.36 1.79 34.51
C SER A 659 19.09 0.74 33.68
N LYS A 660 19.50 -0.40 34.25
CA LYS A 660 20.18 -1.47 33.51
C LYS A 660 19.23 -2.15 32.52
N THR A 661 17.98 -2.37 32.93
CA THR A 661 16.93 -2.89 32.06
C THR A 661 16.63 -1.92 30.93
N ILE A 662 16.52 -0.62 31.22
CA ILE A 662 16.31 0.43 30.21
C ILE A 662 17.43 0.43 29.17
N GLU A 663 18.70 0.36 29.61
CA GLU A 663 19.86 0.31 28.71
C GLU A 663 19.80 -0.91 27.78
N LYS A 664 19.55 -2.09 28.36
CA LYS A 664 19.48 -3.36 27.61
C LYS A 664 18.32 -3.36 26.61
N TYR A 665 17.12 -2.99 27.04
CA TYR A 665 15.94 -2.94 26.19
C TYR A 665 16.12 -1.87 25.11
N GLY A 666 16.69 -0.72 25.48
CA GLY A 666 16.97 0.37 24.58
C GLY A 666 17.90 0.00 23.43
N LYS A 667 18.93 -0.82 23.66
CA LYS A 667 19.80 -1.31 22.59
C LYS A 667 19.02 -2.14 21.56
N ILE A 668 18.21 -3.09 22.05
CA ILE A 668 17.41 -3.99 21.19
C ILE A 668 16.37 -3.19 20.39
N LEU A 669 15.72 -2.21 21.01
CA LEU A 669 14.71 -1.38 20.35
C LEU A 669 15.32 -0.49 19.26
N ARG A 670 16.55 0.04 19.44
CA ARG A 670 17.21 0.84 18.39
C ARG A 670 17.62 0.03 17.16
N GLU A 671 17.94 -1.24 17.34
CA GLU A 671 18.32 -2.15 16.26
C GLU A 671 17.10 -2.82 15.59
N ALA A 672 15.90 -2.66 16.14
CA ALA A 672 14.69 -3.33 15.67
C ALA A 672 14.24 -2.80 14.31
N GLY A 673 13.87 -3.71 13.40
CA GLY A 673 13.22 -3.36 12.12
C GLY A 673 11.71 -3.12 12.28
N THR A 674 11.09 -3.76 13.27
CA THR A 674 9.68 -3.59 13.65
C THR A 674 9.56 -3.62 15.17
N ILE A 675 8.78 -2.69 15.74
CA ILE A 675 8.55 -2.55 17.18
C ILE A 675 7.04 -2.57 17.43
N PHE A 676 6.58 -3.48 18.30
CA PHE A 676 5.21 -3.46 18.82
C PHE A 676 5.21 -3.20 20.32
N VAL A 677 4.41 -2.24 20.79
CA VAL A 677 4.33 -1.91 22.23
C VAL A 677 2.89 -1.98 22.73
N ASN A 678 2.71 -2.71 23.84
CA ASN A 678 1.45 -2.76 24.57
C ASN A 678 1.71 -2.66 26.08
N GLY A 679 1.34 -1.53 26.66
CA GLY A 679 1.41 -1.22 28.08
C GLY A 679 2.68 -0.44 28.47
N PRO A 680 2.58 0.49 29.45
CA PRO A 680 3.74 1.18 30.02
C PRO A 680 4.62 0.22 30.83
N VAL A 681 5.90 0.53 31.03
CA VAL A 681 6.82 -0.36 31.75
C VAL A 681 6.83 -0.17 33.27
N GLY A 682 6.20 0.91 33.75
CA GLY A 682 6.01 1.25 35.16
C GLY A 682 4.68 1.98 35.42
N ILE A 683 4.47 2.43 36.66
CA ILE A 683 3.29 3.22 37.09
C ILE A 683 3.46 4.66 36.58
N TYR A 684 3.22 4.86 35.28
CA TYR A 684 3.44 6.11 34.56
C TYR A 684 2.59 7.29 35.06
N GLU A 685 1.52 6.99 35.80
CA GLU A 685 0.66 8.00 36.41
C GLU A 685 1.39 8.80 37.48
N GLN A 686 2.35 8.16 38.17
CA GLN A 686 3.16 8.73 39.24
C GLN A 686 4.51 9.18 38.69
N GLU A 687 4.97 10.37 39.08
CA GLU A 687 6.25 10.92 38.61
C GLU A 687 7.43 9.98 38.93
N ILE A 688 7.45 9.40 40.12
CA ILE A 688 8.48 8.45 40.57
C ILE A 688 8.46 7.11 39.81
N GLY A 689 7.30 6.71 39.27
CA GLY A 689 7.09 5.47 38.51
C GLY A 689 7.13 5.64 36.99
N ALA A 690 7.32 6.87 36.50
CA ALA A 690 7.27 7.21 35.08
C ALA A 690 8.61 7.13 34.35
N TYR A 691 9.73 7.02 35.08
CA TYR A 691 11.09 7.13 34.53
C TYR A 691 11.36 6.15 33.38
N GLY A 692 11.18 4.85 33.60
CA GLY A 692 11.44 3.83 32.58
C GLY A 692 10.51 3.94 31.37
N THR A 693 9.25 4.33 31.61
CA THR A 693 8.27 4.55 30.52
C THR A 693 8.69 5.73 29.65
N LYS A 694 9.11 6.83 30.27
CA LYS A 694 9.61 8.02 29.56
C LYS A 694 10.86 7.72 28.74
N GLU A 695 11.85 7.05 29.32
CA GLU A 695 13.11 6.76 28.62
C GLU A 695 12.91 5.79 27.45
N LEU A 696 12.10 4.74 27.60
CA LEU A 696 11.83 3.84 26.48
C LEU A 696 11.00 4.52 25.38
N TRP A 697 10.07 5.43 25.70
CA TRP A 697 9.35 6.18 24.67
C TRP A 697 10.26 7.10 23.86
N LYS A 698 11.24 7.73 24.50
CA LYS A 698 12.27 8.50 23.79
C LYS A 698 13.03 7.60 22.81
N ILE A 699 13.44 6.42 23.26
CA ILE A 699 14.19 5.47 22.43
C ILE A 699 13.35 4.97 21.25
N ILE A 700 12.10 4.59 21.49
CA ILE A 700 11.19 4.10 20.45
C ILE A 700 10.94 5.20 19.41
N GLY A 701 10.71 6.45 19.83
CA GLY A 701 10.52 7.56 18.89
C GLY A 701 11.79 8.01 18.15
N GLU A 702 12.97 7.53 18.54
CA GLU A 702 14.25 7.77 17.85
C GLU A 702 14.70 6.58 17.00
N ALA A 703 14.00 5.43 17.08
CA ALA A 703 14.34 4.24 16.32
C ALA A 703 13.93 4.38 14.84
N GLU A 704 14.72 3.82 13.94
CA GLU A 704 14.41 3.80 12.49
C GLU A 704 13.40 2.69 12.11
N GLY A 705 13.18 1.73 13.02
CA GLY A 705 12.24 0.63 12.84
C GLY A 705 10.78 1.06 12.86
N TYR A 706 9.93 0.32 12.15
CA TYR A 706 8.49 0.61 12.08
C TYR A 706 7.81 0.34 13.42
N SER A 707 7.23 1.37 14.03
CA SER A 707 6.66 1.35 15.38
C SER A 707 5.13 1.30 15.38
N VAL A 708 4.58 0.31 16.09
CA VAL A 708 3.14 0.13 16.29
C VAL A 708 2.84 0.12 17.77
N ILE A 709 1.95 1.01 18.21
CA ILE A 709 1.47 1.02 19.59
C ILE A 709 -0.02 0.68 19.64
N GLY A 710 -0.44 0.05 20.74
CA GLY A 710 -1.86 -0.09 21.00
C GLY A 710 -2.21 -0.40 22.44
N GLY A 711 -3.48 -0.18 22.77
CA GLY A 711 -4.00 -0.18 24.13
C GLY A 711 -4.10 1.24 24.70
N GLY A 712 -5.19 1.51 25.44
CA GLY A 712 -5.49 2.86 25.95
C GLY A 712 -4.38 3.43 26.85
N ASP A 713 -3.85 2.62 27.77
CA ASP A 713 -2.79 3.04 28.69
C ASP A 713 -1.47 3.31 27.93
N THR A 714 -1.19 2.55 26.88
CA THR A 714 -0.03 2.78 26.01
C THR A 714 -0.12 4.16 25.36
N VAL A 715 -1.23 4.46 24.69
CA VAL A 715 -1.46 5.73 24.00
C VAL A 715 -1.46 6.90 24.99
N ALA A 716 -2.11 6.75 26.14
CA ALA A 716 -2.12 7.77 27.19
C ALA A 716 -0.70 8.02 27.74
N SER A 717 0.11 6.98 27.91
CA SER A 717 1.49 7.12 28.39
C SER A 717 2.39 7.84 27.38
N VAL A 718 2.25 7.58 26.07
CA VAL A 718 3.00 8.31 25.04
C VAL A 718 2.54 9.77 24.99
N ALA A 719 1.22 10.02 25.02
CA ALA A 719 0.68 11.37 25.01
C ALA A 719 1.19 12.23 26.19
N ARG A 720 1.45 11.61 27.34
CA ARG A 720 1.93 12.29 28.54
C ARG A 720 3.46 12.42 28.62
N LEU A 721 4.19 11.36 28.24
CA LEU A 721 5.62 11.22 28.53
C LEU A 721 6.52 11.14 27.29
N GLY A 722 5.94 11.00 26.10
CA GLY A 722 6.64 10.88 24.83
C GLY A 722 6.08 11.83 23.77
N ASP A 723 6.17 11.42 22.51
CA ASP A 723 5.70 12.17 21.35
C ASP A 723 4.95 11.25 20.38
N LEU A 724 3.63 11.42 20.28
CA LEU A 724 2.79 10.62 19.39
C LEU A 724 3.14 10.82 17.91
N SER A 725 3.72 11.97 17.52
CA SER A 725 4.08 12.23 16.12
C SER A 725 5.27 11.41 15.63
N LYS A 726 6.03 10.81 16.56
CA LYS A 726 7.18 9.94 16.28
C LYS A 726 6.82 8.46 16.23
N ILE A 727 5.54 8.12 16.30
CA ILE A 727 5.05 6.75 16.22
C ILE A 727 4.41 6.53 14.86
N ASP A 728 4.82 5.48 14.14
CA ASP A 728 4.37 5.25 12.76
C ASP A 728 2.90 4.82 12.69
N HIS A 729 2.43 4.02 13.64
CA HIS A 729 1.03 3.61 13.72
C HIS A 729 0.50 3.54 15.14
N ILE A 730 -0.60 4.24 15.38
CA ILE A 730 -1.35 4.22 16.64
C ILE A 730 -2.67 3.49 16.40
N CYS A 731 -2.76 2.25 16.87
CA CYS A 731 -3.96 1.44 16.70
C CYS A 731 -5.08 1.92 17.65
N THR A 732 -6.24 2.27 17.10
CA THR A 732 -7.39 2.73 17.89
C THR A 732 -8.32 1.59 18.33
N GLY A 733 -8.15 0.41 17.74
CA GLY A 733 -8.98 -0.75 17.99
C GLY A 733 -8.51 -1.64 19.14
N GLY A 734 -8.48 -1.14 20.38
CA GLY A 734 -7.93 -1.88 21.54
C GLY A 734 -8.29 -3.38 21.60
N GLY A 735 -9.57 -3.73 21.71
CA GLY A 735 -9.98 -5.15 21.77
C GLY A 735 -9.78 -5.92 20.46
N ALA A 736 -9.92 -5.26 19.31
CA ALA A 736 -9.70 -5.87 18.00
C ALA A 736 -8.21 -6.20 17.77
N LEU A 737 -7.32 -5.28 18.12
CA LEU A 737 -5.87 -5.42 18.12
C LEU A 737 -5.41 -6.65 18.89
N ILE A 738 -5.80 -6.76 20.17
CA ILE A 738 -5.40 -7.88 21.03
C ILE A 738 -5.88 -9.20 20.41
N ARG A 739 -7.12 -9.26 19.93
CA ARG A 739 -7.64 -10.47 19.28
C ARG A 739 -6.88 -10.82 18.00
N PHE A 740 -6.58 -9.83 17.15
CA PHE A 740 -5.80 -10.01 15.92
C PHE A 740 -4.40 -10.56 16.22
N LEU A 741 -3.67 -9.93 17.14
CA LEU A 741 -2.32 -10.33 17.57
C LEU A 741 -2.28 -11.63 18.39
N SER A 742 -3.42 -12.04 18.96
CA SER A 742 -3.58 -13.37 19.59
C SER A 742 -4.04 -14.46 18.61
N GLY A 743 -4.33 -14.09 17.34
CA GLY A 743 -4.80 -15.02 16.29
C GLY A 743 -6.22 -15.52 16.48
N LYS A 744 -6.98 -14.88 17.37
CA LYS A 744 -8.41 -15.10 17.44
C LYS A 744 -9.04 -14.51 16.19
N LYS A 745 -9.94 -15.29 15.59
CA LYS A 745 -10.75 -14.83 14.46
C LYS A 745 -11.55 -13.59 14.87
N LEU A 746 -11.47 -12.55 14.03
CA LEU A 746 -12.29 -11.35 14.13
C LEU A 746 -13.52 -11.54 13.24
N PRO A 747 -14.76 -11.52 13.79
CA PRO A 747 -15.97 -11.72 12.99
C PRO A 747 -16.04 -10.81 11.76
N LEU A 748 -15.72 -9.51 11.90
CA LEU A 748 -15.69 -8.60 10.77
C LEU A 748 -14.66 -9.03 9.73
N VAL A 749 -13.42 -9.35 10.13
CA VAL A 749 -12.38 -9.73 9.17
C VAL A 749 -12.82 -10.92 8.35
N GLU A 750 -13.33 -11.99 8.98
CA GLU A 750 -13.82 -13.17 8.28
C GLU A 750 -15.01 -12.84 7.34
N ALA A 751 -15.93 -11.97 7.76
CA ALA A 751 -17.02 -11.50 6.91
C ALA A 751 -16.51 -10.73 5.67
N MET A 752 -15.47 -9.90 5.83
CA MET A 752 -14.83 -9.21 4.71
C MET A 752 -14.15 -10.18 3.73
N LYS A 753 -13.55 -11.28 4.23
CA LYS A 753 -12.99 -12.34 3.37
C LYS A 753 -14.04 -13.02 2.52
N LYS A 754 -15.13 -13.48 3.15
CA LYS A 754 -16.26 -14.09 2.46
C LYS A 754 -16.87 -13.13 1.43
N ALA A 755 -17.00 -11.85 1.78
CA ALA A 755 -17.51 -10.85 0.85
C ALA A 755 -16.61 -10.70 -0.37
N ARG A 756 -15.28 -10.65 -0.19
CA ARG A 756 -14.35 -10.64 -1.33
C ARG A 756 -14.56 -11.86 -2.21
N GLU A 757 -14.58 -13.07 -1.64
CA GLU A 757 -14.80 -14.30 -2.41
C GLU A 757 -16.10 -14.29 -3.20
N ARG A 758 -17.16 -13.67 -2.64
CA ARG A 758 -18.47 -13.55 -3.29
C ARG A 758 -18.50 -12.54 -4.42
N TRP A 759 -17.78 -11.43 -4.28
CA TRP A 759 -17.93 -10.24 -5.14
C TRP A 759 -16.69 -9.91 -5.98
N GLN A 760 -15.64 -10.72 -5.91
CA GLN A 760 -14.45 -10.64 -6.77
C GLN A 760 -14.77 -11.22 -8.15
N SER A 761 -15.27 -10.38 -9.06
CA SER A 761 -15.54 -10.72 -10.47
C SER A 761 -14.76 -9.84 -11.44
#